data_AF-A0A5D3C3J0-F1
#
_entry.id   AF-A0A5D3C3J0-F1
#
_cell.length_a   1.000
_cell.length_b   1.000
_cell.length_c   1.000
_cell.angle_alpha   90.00
_cell.angle_beta   90.00
_cell.angle_gamma   90.00
#
_symmetry.space_group_name_H-M   'P 1'
#
loop_
_entity.id
_entity.type
_entity.pdbx_description
1 polymer ?
#
loop_
_entity_poly.entity_id
_entity_poly.type
_entity_poly.pdbx_seq_one_letter_code
_entity_poly.pdbx_strand_id
1 'polypeptide(L)'
;MNIGGGKHNELMVALSTLLLIIYNCSDQVLTTRERRQAKRREAAARHARETAQARERWKSAKDIAKKHATGLQEQLSRTFSRKKSSRQPDQLKGLGQLPPVHPGSLGAPEQQSATSKGKKKDNSLTKMMQSIESNPNSNEGFNLQIGDKNIKKQAPKGKQIHTHSQIFKYAYGQLEKEKAMQQQNKNLTFSGVISMATDTEIKTRPVIEIAFKDLTLTLKGKRKHLMRCVTGKIMPGRVTAVMGPSGAGKTTFLTALAGKSTGCTMTGLILINGKPESIYSYKKIIGFVPQDDIVHGNLTVEENLRFSARCRLSADMPKPDKVLVVERVIESLGLQAVRDSLVGTVEKRGISGGQRKRVNVGIEMVMEPSLLILDEPTTGLDSASSQLLLRALRREALEGVNICMVLHQPSYSLFKMFDDLILLAKGGLTAYHGSVKKVEEYFAGIGITVPDRVNPPDHFIDILEGLVKPKGVTHEQLPIRWMLHNGYPVPPDMLKLCDFDTSASGSTHGKPGDGAEEQSFAGDLWEDMKFNVEMQRDHIQQNFLSSKDLSNRRTPGIARQYRYFVGRVSKQRLREARIQLADYLMLLLAGACLGTLAKVNDETFGSLGYTFTVIAISLLCKIAALRSFSLDKLQYWRESASGISSLAHFLSKDTLDLFNTIIKPLVYLSMFYFFNNPRSSFTDNYVVLVCLVYCVTGMAYALAIYLQPAPAQLWSVLLPVVLTLIANQDKDSPIVKYLGKFCYPKWALEGFVIANAERYSGVWLITRCTSLMENGYDLHDWHLCLMMLILFGLLSRAIAFFLMITFKKK
;
A
#
# COMPACT_ATOMS: atom_id res chain seq x y z
N MET A 1 34.08 -20.46 47.86
CA MET A 1 33.06 -21.02 46.96
C MET A 1 32.95 -20.09 45.73
N ASN A 2 33.88 -20.21 44.76
CA ASN A 2 34.13 -19.12 43.79
C ASN A 2 34.42 -19.60 42.35
N ILE A 3 33.83 -20.73 41.93
CA ILE A 3 34.13 -21.39 40.64
C ILE A 3 32.95 -21.30 39.64
N GLY A 4 31.76 -20.90 40.10
CA GLY A 4 30.57 -20.76 39.23
C GLY A 4 30.54 -19.48 38.36
N GLY A 5 31.14 -18.38 38.83
CA GLY A 5 31.00 -17.06 38.19
C GLY A 5 31.66 -16.94 36.80
N GLY A 6 32.80 -17.62 36.59
CA GLY A 6 33.56 -17.50 35.34
C GLY A 6 32.78 -17.91 34.09
N LYS A 7 32.13 -19.08 34.12
CA LYS A 7 31.37 -19.60 32.97
C LYS A 7 30.13 -18.76 32.62
N HIS A 8 29.48 -18.14 33.61
CA HIS A 8 28.37 -17.23 33.35
C HIS A 8 28.85 -15.89 32.77
N ASN A 9 29.97 -15.36 33.25
CA ASN A 9 30.55 -14.12 32.72
C ASN A 9 30.98 -14.26 31.26
N GLU A 10 31.68 -15.33 30.89
CA GLU A 10 32.07 -15.59 29.49
C GLU A 10 30.84 -15.71 28.57
N LEU A 11 29.82 -16.47 29.00
CA LEU A 11 28.60 -16.64 28.22
C LEU A 11 27.85 -15.31 28.00
N MET A 12 27.83 -14.43 29.00
CA MET A 12 27.15 -13.12 28.93
C MET A 12 27.90 -12.07 28.12
N VAL A 13 29.23 -12.05 28.21
CA VAL A 13 30.07 -11.22 27.32
C VAL A 13 29.95 -11.71 25.87
N ALA A 14 29.92 -13.03 25.65
CA ALA A 14 29.66 -13.61 24.34
C ALA A 14 28.26 -13.25 23.82
N LEU A 15 27.20 -13.31 24.64
CA LEU A 15 25.83 -12.99 24.22
C LEU A 15 25.63 -11.50 23.89
N SER A 16 26.21 -10.60 24.68
CA SER A 16 26.14 -9.14 24.44
C SER A 16 26.95 -8.73 23.21
N THR A 17 28.16 -9.27 23.02
CA THR A 17 28.96 -9.04 21.81
C THR A 17 28.33 -9.66 20.56
N LEU A 18 27.75 -10.86 20.65
CA LEU A 18 27.01 -11.50 19.56
C LEU A 18 25.79 -10.65 19.15
N LEU A 19 25.01 -10.14 20.11
CA LEU A 19 23.90 -9.23 19.83
C LEU A 19 24.36 -7.94 19.13
N LEU A 20 25.44 -7.31 19.61
CA LEU A 20 26.07 -6.14 18.98
C LEU A 20 26.51 -6.43 17.53
N ILE A 21 27.16 -7.56 17.28
CA ILE A 21 27.63 -7.98 15.95
C ILE A 21 26.44 -8.26 15.02
N ILE A 22 25.45 -9.04 15.46
CA ILE A 22 24.24 -9.33 14.68
C ILE A 22 23.53 -8.03 14.27
N TYR A 23 23.49 -7.03 15.16
CA TYR A 23 22.84 -5.76 14.88
C TYR A 23 23.63 -4.82 13.99
N ASN A 24 24.96 -4.71 14.15
CA ASN A 24 25.77 -3.93 13.22
C ASN A 24 25.81 -4.56 11.81
N CYS A 25 25.77 -5.89 11.71
CA CYS A 25 25.75 -6.60 10.44
C CYS A 25 24.35 -6.71 9.79
N SER A 26 23.25 -6.45 10.51
CA SER A 26 21.88 -6.70 10.02
C SER A 26 21.55 -5.94 8.74
N ASP A 27 21.92 -4.67 8.67
CA ASP A 27 21.68 -3.78 7.52
C ASP A 27 22.59 -4.16 6.32
N GLN A 28 23.83 -4.58 6.60
CA GLN A 28 24.73 -5.14 5.58
C GLN A 28 24.20 -6.47 5.00
N VAL A 29 23.60 -7.33 5.84
CA VAL A 29 22.99 -8.60 5.40
C VAL A 29 21.73 -8.34 4.56
N LEU A 30 20.90 -7.36 4.91
CA LEU A 30 19.75 -6.95 4.11
C LEU A 30 20.17 -6.41 2.74
N THR A 31 21.05 -5.40 2.72
CA THR A 31 21.51 -4.75 1.49
C THR A 31 22.26 -5.70 0.55
N THR A 32 23.08 -6.62 1.07
CA THR A 32 23.74 -7.65 0.23
C THR A 32 22.75 -8.65 -0.36
N ARG A 33 21.70 -9.04 0.39
CA ARG A 33 20.62 -9.91 -0.12
C ARG A 33 19.79 -9.22 -1.21
N GLU A 34 19.48 -7.94 -1.03
CA GLU A 34 18.77 -7.11 -2.00
C GLU A 34 19.58 -6.92 -3.29
N ARG A 35 20.87 -6.59 -3.19
CA ARG A 35 21.81 -6.54 -4.33
C ARG A 35 21.87 -7.86 -5.11
N ARG A 36 21.92 -9.01 -4.41
CA ARG A 36 21.86 -10.35 -5.05
C ARG A 36 20.52 -10.58 -5.78
N GLN A 37 19.41 -10.10 -5.24
CA GLN A 37 18.10 -10.21 -5.89
C GLN A 37 17.97 -9.24 -7.09
N ALA A 38 18.57 -8.05 -7.03
CA ALA A 38 18.63 -7.09 -8.15
C ALA A 38 19.39 -7.68 -9.35
N LYS A 39 20.63 -8.17 -9.14
CA LYS A 39 21.42 -8.83 -10.19
C LYS A 39 20.67 -9.98 -10.89
N ARG A 40 19.93 -10.80 -10.13
CA ARG A 40 19.10 -11.89 -10.67
C ARG A 40 17.89 -11.38 -11.48
N ARG A 41 17.29 -10.25 -11.09
CA ARG A 41 16.21 -9.57 -11.83
C ARG A 41 16.72 -8.99 -13.14
N GLU A 42 17.83 -8.26 -13.10
CA GLU A 42 18.46 -7.67 -14.30
C GLU A 42 18.86 -8.73 -15.32
N ALA A 43 19.47 -9.84 -14.89
CA ALA A 43 19.82 -10.94 -15.78
C ALA A 43 18.56 -11.57 -16.45
N ALA A 44 17.46 -11.69 -15.71
CA ALA A 44 16.19 -12.15 -16.26
C ALA A 44 15.56 -11.15 -17.24
N ALA A 45 15.67 -9.85 -16.98
CA ALA A 45 15.18 -8.80 -17.87
C ALA A 45 16.03 -8.68 -19.15
N ARG A 46 17.36 -8.78 -19.08
CA ARG A 46 18.23 -8.81 -20.27
C ARG A 46 17.92 -10.01 -21.16
N HIS A 47 17.86 -11.20 -20.57
CA HIS A 47 17.47 -12.43 -21.27
C HIS A 47 16.07 -12.32 -21.90
N ALA A 48 15.10 -11.68 -21.24
CA ALA A 48 13.81 -11.42 -21.86
C ALA A 48 13.99 -10.58 -23.13
N ARG A 49 14.60 -9.39 -23.02
CA ARG A 49 14.81 -8.46 -24.15
C ARG A 49 15.53 -9.10 -25.33
N GLU A 50 16.57 -9.89 -25.06
CA GLU A 50 17.30 -10.66 -26.06
C GLU A 50 16.38 -11.66 -26.79
N THR A 51 15.53 -12.39 -26.04
CA THR A 51 14.55 -13.31 -26.66
C THR A 51 13.42 -12.59 -27.41
N ALA A 52 13.02 -11.39 -27.00
CA ALA A 52 12.05 -10.57 -27.72
C ALA A 52 12.64 -10.06 -29.05
N GLN A 53 13.84 -9.47 -29.01
CA GLN A 53 14.55 -9.01 -30.20
C GLN A 53 14.85 -10.16 -31.17
N ALA A 54 15.23 -11.35 -30.67
CA ALA A 54 15.42 -12.53 -31.50
C ALA A 54 14.12 -12.96 -32.20
N ARG A 55 12.97 -12.90 -31.51
CA ARG A 55 11.65 -13.16 -32.12
C ARG A 55 11.26 -12.14 -33.17
N GLU A 56 11.56 -10.86 -32.96
CA GLU A 56 11.29 -9.80 -33.95
C GLU A 56 12.14 -9.98 -35.21
N ARG A 57 13.45 -10.24 -35.05
CA ARG A 57 14.35 -10.57 -36.16
C ARG A 57 13.91 -11.83 -36.92
N TRP A 58 13.39 -12.84 -36.21
CA TRP A 58 12.83 -14.03 -36.84
C TRP A 58 11.52 -13.76 -37.58
N LYS A 59 10.62 -12.93 -37.02
CA LYS A 59 9.40 -12.49 -37.71
C LYS A 59 9.73 -11.74 -39.00
N SER A 60 10.62 -10.73 -38.95
CA SER A 60 10.99 -9.97 -40.14
C SER A 60 11.68 -10.84 -41.19
N ALA A 61 12.57 -11.75 -40.80
CA ALA A 61 13.16 -12.73 -41.71
C ALA A 61 12.10 -13.65 -42.36
N LYS A 62 11.11 -14.12 -41.59
CA LYS A 62 9.98 -14.92 -42.11
C LYS A 62 9.11 -14.12 -43.08
N ASP A 63 8.83 -12.85 -42.80
CA ASP A 63 8.03 -11.99 -43.66
C ASP A 63 8.77 -11.63 -44.96
N ILE A 64 10.08 -11.42 -44.90
CA ILE A 64 10.95 -11.26 -46.08
C ILE A 64 10.94 -12.55 -46.91
N ALA A 65 11.12 -13.72 -46.30
CA ALA A 65 11.07 -15.01 -46.98
C ALA A 65 9.69 -15.28 -47.62
N LYS A 66 8.59 -14.91 -46.94
CA LYS A 66 7.23 -15.02 -47.48
C LYS A 66 7.03 -14.10 -48.68
N LYS A 67 7.47 -12.84 -48.61
CA LYS A 67 7.44 -11.89 -49.74
C LYS A 67 8.27 -12.38 -50.93
N HIS A 68 9.44 -12.97 -50.66
CA HIS A 68 10.29 -13.55 -51.71
C HIS A 68 9.66 -14.80 -52.35
N ALA A 69 8.97 -15.63 -51.56
CA ALA A 69 8.22 -16.78 -52.07
C ALA A 69 7.01 -16.34 -52.92
N THR A 70 6.24 -15.33 -52.51
CA THR A 70 5.15 -14.78 -53.34
C THR A 70 5.68 -14.09 -54.59
N GLY A 71 6.79 -13.36 -54.52
CA GLY A 71 7.45 -12.75 -55.68
C GLY A 71 7.97 -13.79 -56.67
N LEU A 72 8.55 -14.90 -56.19
CA LEU A 72 8.90 -16.05 -57.03
C LEU A 72 7.67 -16.71 -57.66
N GLN A 73 6.56 -16.82 -56.93
CA GLN A 73 5.31 -17.37 -57.45
C GLN A 73 4.68 -16.45 -58.53
N GLU A 74 4.80 -15.12 -58.39
CA GLU A 74 4.43 -14.15 -59.43
C GLU A 74 5.39 -14.13 -60.63
N GLN A 75 6.70 -14.33 -60.42
CA GLN A 75 7.64 -14.49 -61.52
C GLN A 75 7.40 -15.79 -62.27
N LEU A 76 7.15 -16.90 -61.58
CA LEU A 76 6.83 -18.19 -62.20
C LEU A 76 5.49 -18.12 -62.96
N SER A 77 4.43 -17.53 -62.40
CA SER A 77 3.16 -17.37 -63.11
C SER A 77 3.29 -16.47 -64.36
N ARG A 78 4.11 -15.41 -64.30
CA ARG A 78 4.46 -14.60 -65.48
C ARG A 78 5.29 -15.36 -66.52
N THR A 79 6.16 -16.28 -66.10
CA THR A 79 7.07 -17.02 -67.01
C THR A 79 6.34 -18.16 -67.73
N PHE A 80 5.37 -18.82 -67.09
CA PHE A 80 4.52 -19.83 -67.73
C PHE A 80 3.44 -19.25 -68.67
N SER A 81 3.19 -17.94 -68.64
CA SER A 81 2.17 -17.27 -69.46
C SER A 81 2.62 -16.92 -70.89
N ARG A 82 3.91 -17.08 -71.25
CA ARG A 82 4.43 -16.53 -72.52
C ARG A 82 5.21 -17.54 -73.38
N LYS A 83 4.49 -18.40 -74.13
CA LYS A 83 5.08 -19.19 -75.22
C LYS A 83 4.15 -19.41 -76.44
N LYS A 84 3.79 -18.34 -77.16
CA LYS A 84 3.42 -18.42 -78.59
C LYS A 84 3.50 -17.07 -79.33
N SER A 85 4.63 -16.76 -79.97
CA SER A 85 4.73 -15.97 -81.22
C SER A 85 6.16 -16.06 -81.78
N SER A 86 6.33 -15.90 -83.09
CA SER A 86 7.56 -16.21 -83.85
C SER A 86 8.28 -14.98 -84.42
N ARG A 87 9.62 -15.11 -84.60
CA ARG A 87 10.51 -14.49 -85.63
C ARG A 87 10.34 -12.97 -85.92
N GLN A 88 11.29 -12.09 -85.54
CA GLN A 88 12.55 -11.71 -86.26
C GLN A 88 12.33 -10.76 -87.46
N PRO A 89 13.31 -9.90 -87.85
CA PRO A 89 14.14 -8.97 -87.04
C PRO A 89 14.35 -7.58 -87.74
N ASP A 90 15.06 -6.61 -87.13
CA ASP A 90 16.17 -5.89 -87.80
C ASP A 90 16.99 -4.89 -86.90
N GLN A 91 18.30 -4.83 -87.21
CA GLN A 91 19.33 -3.75 -87.23
C GLN A 91 19.14 -2.34 -86.56
N LEU A 92 20.17 -1.53 -86.21
CA LEU A 92 21.61 -1.66 -85.82
C LEU A 92 22.19 -0.25 -85.41
N LYS A 93 23.25 -0.17 -84.57
CA LYS A 93 24.17 1.00 -84.27
C LYS A 93 23.56 2.25 -83.54
N GLY A 94 24.31 3.05 -82.75
CA GLY A 94 25.71 2.96 -82.24
C GLY A 94 26.20 4.21 -81.45
N LEU A 95 27.34 4.10 -80.73
CA LEU A 95 28.12 5.12 -79.95
C LEU A 95 27.43 5.80 -78.71
N GLY A 96 28.12 6.18 -77.62
CA GLY A 96 29.47 5.86 -77.13
C GLY A 96 30.27 7.02 -76.48
N GLN A 97 30.43 7.06 -75.14
CA GLN A 97 31.53 7.74 -74.41
C GLN A 97 31.62 7.32 -72.91
N LEU A 98 32.74 7.65 -72.24
CA LEU A 98 33.37 7.03 -71.03
C LEU A 98 33.96 8.13 -70.10
N PRO A 99 34.72 7.89 -68.99
CA PRO A 99 34.91 6.75 -68.04
C PRO A 99 34.68 7.26 -66.56
N PRO A 100 35.29 6.81 -65.42
CA PRO A 100 36.24 5.71 -65.08
C PRO A 100 35.82 4.88 -63.80
N VAL A 101 36.52 3.89 -63.20
CA VAL A 101 37.72 3.05 -63.51
C VAL A 101 37.66 1.67 -62.77
N HIS A 102 38.56 0.74 -63.13
CA HIS A 102 38.99 -0.58 -62.58
C HIS A 102 38.49 -1.13 -61.21
N PRO A 103 38.32 -2.48 -61.11
CA PRO A 103 39.45 -3.39 -60.80
C PRO A 103 39.57 -4.68 -61.65
N GLY A 104 40.78 -5.26 -61.70
CA GLY A 104 41.09 -6.67 -62.07
C GLY A 104 41.99 -7.29 -60.99
N SER A 105 42.43 -8.55 -61.00
CA SER A 105 42.33 -9.72 -61.92
C SER A 105 42.54 -11.00 -61.09
N LEU A 106 41.77 -12.10 -61.22
CA LEU A 106 41.81 -13.17 -62.25
C LEU A 106 43.03 -14.13 -62.18
N GLY A 107 42.76 -15.45 -62.07
CA GLY A 107 43.75 -16.54 -62.17
C GLY A 107 43.21 -17.93 -61.74
N ALA A 108 43.15 -18.88 -62.68
CA ALA A 108 42.80 -20.32 -62.51
C ALA A 108 44.07 -21.18 -62.88
N PRO A 109 44.10 -22.54 -63.01
CA PRO A 109 43.01 -23.55 -63.02
C PRO A 109 43.28 -24.94 -62.34
N GLU A 110 42.25 -25.81 -62.40
CA GLU A 110 42.20 -27.31 -62.47
C GLU A 110 43.18 -28.26 -61.72
N GLN A 111 42.63 -29.24 -60.97
CA GLN A 111 42.71 -30.69 -61.30
C GLN A 111 41.89 -31.65 -60.37
N GLN A 112 41.09 -32.52 -61.02
CA GLN A 112 40.73 -33.94 -60.75
C GLN A 112 40.40 -34.55 -59.34
N SER A 113 39.25 -35.25 -59.30
CA SER A 113 38.85 -36.53 -58.61
C SER A 113 39.79 -37.21 -57.57
N ALA A 114 39.34 -37.93 -56.53
CA ALA A 114 38.02 -38.36 -56.02
C ALA A 114 38.13 -38.76 -54.51
N THR A 115 37.08 -38.83 -53.68
CA THR A 115 36.22 -40.02 -53.50
C THR A 115 35.16 -39.82 -52.38
N SER A 116 34.15 -40.72 -52.34
CA SER A 116 33.29 -41.10 -51.19
C SER A 116 31.89 -40.44 -50.98
N LYS A 117 30.89 -41.15 -51.51
CA LYS A 117 29.58 -41.51 -50.89
C LYS A 117 28.73 -40.42 -50.21
N GLY A 118 27.79 -39.86 -50.97
CA GLY A 118 26.58 -39.24 -50.41
C GLY A 118 25.50 -40.26 -49.99
N LYS A 119 24.69 -39.90 -48.99
CA LYS A 119 23.36 -40.51 -48.72
C LYS A 119 22.33 -39.39 -48.45
N LYS A 120 21.17 -39.50 -49.11
CA LYS A 120 20.13 -38.46 -49.28
C LYS A 120 19.65 -37.80 -47.96
N LYS A 121 19.35 -36.49 -47.99
CA LYS A 121 18.88 -35.72 -46.82
C LYS A 121 17.61 -34.87 -47.04
N ASP A 122 16.91 -35.01 -48.17
CA ASP A 122 15.84 -34.07 -48.57
C ASP A 122 14.48 -34.31 -47.90
N ASN A 123 14.22 -35.51 -47.36
CA ASN A 123 12.93 -35.84 -46.69
C ASN A 123 12.72 -35.17 -45.31
N SER A 124 13.67 -34.36 -44.83
CA SER A 124 13.61 -33.70 -43.52
C SER A 124 12.82 -32.38 -43.54
N LEU A 125 13.04 -31.55 -44.56
CA LEU A 125 12.49 -30.19 -44.64
C LEU A 125 10.98 -30.20 -44.94
N THR A 126 10.52 -31.04 -45.86
CA THR A 126 9.09 -31.17 -46.21
C THR A 126 8.26 -31.68 -45.04
N LYS A 127 8.78 -32.65 -44.27
CA LYS A 127 8.15 -33.12 -43.03
C LYS A 127 8.13 -32.06 -41.95
N MET A 128 9.18 -31.24 -41.85
CA MET A 128 9.23 -30.11 -40.91
C MET A 128 8.17 -29.06 -41.28
N MET A 129 8.03 -28.71 -42.56
CA MET A 129 6.98 -27.79 -43.04
C MET A 129 5.57 -28.31 -42.74
N GLN A 130 5.25 -29.56 -43.11
CA GLN A 130 3.93 -30.16 -42.83
C GLN A 130 3.63 -30.29 -41.32
N SER A 131 4.65 -30.55 -40.49
CA SER A 131 4.47 -30.59 -39.02
C SER A 131 4.15 -29.22 -38.40
N ILE A 132 4.56 -28.12 -39.05
CA ILE A 132 4.33 -26.74 -38.58
C ILE A 132 2.99 -26.19 -39.10
N GLU A 133 2.61 -26.55 -40.33
CA GLU A 133 1.33 -26.16 -40.94
C GLU A 133 0.12 -26.74 -40.19
N SER A 134 0.31 -27.90 -39.53
CA SER A 134 -0.74 -28.55 -38.73
C SER A 134 -0.95 -28.00 -37.32
N ASN A 135 -0.09 -27.12 -36.77
CA ASN A 135 -0.27 -26.53 -35.43
C ASN A 135 0.45 -25.17 -35.26
N PRO A 136 -0.20 -24.02 -35.50
CA PRO A 136 0.45 -22.69 -35.44
C PRO A 136 0.91 -22.22 -34.04
N ASN A 137 0.38 -22.81 -32.96
CA ASN A 137 0.50 -22.29 -31.59
C ASN A 137 1.21 -23.24 -30.58
N SER A 138 1.94 -24.26 -31.04
CA SER A 138 2.66 -25.17 -30.13
C SER A 138 3.87 -24.51 -29.46
N ASN A 139 3.84 -24.41 -28.12
CA ASN A 139 4.85 -23.71 -27.30
C ASN A 139 6.20 -24.46 -27.11
N GLU A 140 6.48 -25.54 -27.84
CA GLU A 140 7.74 -26.30 -27.73
C GLU A 140 8.67 -26.02 -28.91
N GLY A 141 9.52 -25.02 -28.74
CA GLY A 141 10.63 -24.71 -29.64
C GLY A 141 11.82 -24.15 -28.86
N PHE A 142 13.02 -24.70 -29.10
CA PHE A 142 14.30 -24.37 -28.45
C PHE A 142 14.44 -24.69 -26.95
N ASN A 143 14.52 -25.99 -26.64
CA ASN A 143 15.54 -26.47 -25.70
C ASN A 143 16.60 -27.24 -26.52
N LEU A 144 17.82 -26.74 -26.57
CA LEU A 144 18.96 -27.45 -27.14
C LEU A 144 19.88 -27.86 -25.99
N GLN A 145 19.48 -28.92 -25.29
CA GLN A 145 20.33 -29.69 -24.40
C GLN A 145 20.29 -31.16 -24.81
N ILE A 146 21.44 -31.79 -24.68
CA ILE A 146 21.74 -33.16 -25.11
C ILE A 146 20.90 -34.17 -24.33
N GLY A 147 20.39 -35.19 -25.04
CA GLY A 147 19.97 -36.48 -24.49
C GLY A 147 18.88 -36.47 -23.41
N ASP A 148 17.62 -36.68 -23.79
CA ASP A 148 17.00 -38.00 -23.60
C ASP A 148 15.60 -38.12 -24.22
N LYS A 149 15.21 -39.33 -24.59
CA LYS A 149 13.91 -39.63 -25.20
C LYS A 149 12.89 -40.07 -24.14
N ASN A 150 11.66 -39.57 -24.29
CA ASN A 150 10.37 -40.07 -23.75
C ASN A 150 9.66 -39.21 -22.69
N ILE A 151 9.09 -38.06 -23.11
CA ILE A 151 7.82 -37.57 -22.53
C ILE A 151 6.93 -37.12 -23.69
N LYS A 152 5.78 -37.79 -23.91
CA LYS A 152 4.74 -37.37 -24.86
C LYS A 152 3.62 -36.63 -24.13
N LYS A 153 3.06 -35.60 -24.80
CA LYS A 153 1.69 -35.06 -24.63
C LYS A 153 1.22 -34.76 -23.19
N GLN A 154 1.51 -33.56 -22.71
CA GLN A 154 0.56 -32.73 -21.96
C GLN A 154 1.05 -31.28 -21.96
N ALA A 155 0.19 -30.32 -22.33
CA ALA A 155 0.51 -28.90 -22.15
C ALA A 155 0.63 -28.62 -20.63
N PRO A 156 1.75 -28.08 -20.13
CA PRO A 156 1.98 -28.01 -18.70
C PRO A 156 1.13 -26.90 -18.06
N LYS A 157 -0.06 -27.26 -17.59
CA LYS A 157 -0.73 -26.56 -16.48
C LYS A 157 0.20 -26.61 -15.27
N GLY A 158 1.03 -25.58 -15.13
CA GLY A 158 1.87 -25.33 -13.96
C GLY A 158 2.96 -26.36 -13.68
N LYS A 159 4.03 -26.39 -14.50
CA LYS A 159 5.35 -26.75 -13.93
C LYS A 159 5.62 -25.76 -12.79
N GLN A 160 5.72 -26.25 -11.56
CA GLN A 160 5.79 -25.41 -10.36
C GLN A 160 7.06 -24.53 -10.41
N ILE A 161 6.89 -23.25 -10.71
CA ILE A 161 8.00 -22.29 -10.80
C ILE A 161 8.47 -21.94 -9.38
N HIS A 162 9.37 -22.75 -8.83
CA HIS A 162 9.84 -22.62 -7.45
C HIS A 162 10.91 -21.53 -7.29
N THR A 163 11.81 -21.38 -8.27
CA THR A 163 13.01 -20.54 -8.11
C THR A 163 12.74 -19.10 -8.50
N HIS A 164 13.14 -18.15 -7.65
CA HIS A 164 13.00 -16.70 -7.89
C HIS A 164 13.49 -16.24 -9.27
N SER A 165 14.59 -16.80 -9.78
CA SER A 165 15.12 -16.48 -11.13
C SER A 165 14.13 -16.88 -12.24
N GLN A 166 13.52 -18.06 -12.15
CA GLN A 166 12.52 -18.52 -13.13
C GLN A 166 11.25 -17.67 -13.07
N ILE A 167 10.83 -17.24 -11.87
CA ILE A 167 9.70 -16.31 -11.70
C ILE A 167 9.96 -14.98 -12.42
N PHE A 168 11.16 -14.40 -12.28
CA PHE A 168 11.49 -13.15 -12.98
C PHE A 168 11.62 -13.35 -14.50
N LYS A 169 12.20 -14.48 -14.97
CA LYS A 169 12.23 -14.80 -16.40
C LYS A 169 10.82 -14.92 -17.00
N TYR A 170 9.88 -15.54 -16.27
CA TYR A 170 8.47 -15.60 -16.65
C TYR A 170 7.86 -14.20 -16.71
N ALA A 171 7.99 -13.40 -15.64
CA ALA A 171 7.38 -12.07 -15.55
C ALA A 171 7.86 -11.13 -16.68
N TYR A 172 9.19 -10.97 -16.86
CA TYR A 172 9.70 -10.12 -17.94
C TYR A 172 9.38 -10.67 -19.33
N GLY A 173 9.43 -12.01 -19.50
CA GLY A 173 9.04 -12.65 -20.76
C GLY A 173 7.56 -12.53 -21.13
N GLN A 174 6.67 -12.23 -20.17
CA GLN A 174 5.27 -11.89 -20.43
C GLN A 174 5.09 -10.38 -20.67
N LEU A 175 5.72 -9.52 -19.87
CA LEU A 175 5.67 -8.05 -20.06
C LEU A 175 6.12 -7.62 -21.47
N GLU A 176 7.13 -8.29 -22.02
CA GLU A 176 7.62 -7.96 -23.36
C GLU A 176 6.71 -8.48 -24.47
N LYS A 177 6.00 -9.59 -24.25
CA LYS A 177 4.91 -10.00 -25.16
C LYS A 177 3.75 -9.02 -25.12
N GLU A 178 3.36 -8.56 -23.92
CA GLU A 178 2.33 -7.53 -23.74
C GLU A 178 2.72 -6.24 -24.47
N LYS A 179 3.98 -5.80 -24.39
CA LYS A 179 4.49 -4.63 -25.14
C LYS A 179 4.46 -4.84 -26.66
N ALA A 180 4.96 -5.98 -27.14
CA ALA A 180 4.96 -6.27 -28.57
C ALA A 180 3.54 -6.33 -29.14
N MET A 181 2.59 -6.90 -28.38
CA MET A 181 1.17 -6.91 -28.72
C MET A 181 0.57 -5.49 -28.68
N GLN A 182 0.90 -4.65 -27.69
CA GLN A 182 0.46 -3.24 -27.65
C GLN A 182 1.02 -2.40 -28.80
N GLN A 183 2.26 -2.63 -29.22
CA GLN A 183 2.84 -1.99 -30.42
C GLN A 183 2.14 -2.47 -31.69
N GLN A 184 1.83 -3.78 -31.78
CA GLN A 184 1.06 -4.33 -32.90
C GLN A 184 -0.35 -3.74 -32.95
N ASN A 185 -1.05 -3.62 -31.81
CA ASN A 185 -2.39 -3.01 -31.72
C ASN A 185 -2.42 -1.54 -32.15
N LYS A 186 -1.36 -0.77 -31.92
CA LYS A 186 -1.25 0.61 -32.44
C LYS A 186 -1.17 0.69 -33.97
N ASN A 187 -0.73 -0.38 -34.61
CA ASN A 187 -0.47 -0.45 -36.06
C ASN A 187 -1.54 -1.27 -36.81
N LEU A 188 -2.56 -1.79 -36.11
CA LEU A 188 -3.63 -2.60 -36.70
C LEU A 188 -4.83 -1.73 -37.10
N THR A 189 -5.37 -2.00 -38.28
CA THR A 189 -6.68 -1.49 -38.72
C THR A 189 -7.82 -2.11 -37.90
N PHE A 190 -8.96 -1.43 -37.82
CA PHE A 190 -10.13 -1.77 -37.00
C PHE A 190 -10.53 -3.27 -37.07
N SER A 191 -10.52 -3.86 -38.27
CA SER A 191 -10.82 -5.29 -38.49
C SER A 191 -9.83 -6.23 -37.79
N GLY A 192 -8.52 -5.92 -37.80
CA GLY A 192 -7.49 -6.73 -37.15
C GLY A 192 -7.48 -6.63 -35.62
N VAL A 193 -8.07 -5.57 -35.06
CA VAL A 193 -8.30 -5.43 -33.62
C VAL A 193 -9.46 -6.33 -33.17
N ILE A 194 -10.52 -6.43 -33.97
CA ILE A 194 -11.69 -7.29 -33.68
C ILE A 194 -11.28 -8.77 -33.69
N SER A 195 -10.47 -9.22 -34.65
CA SER A 195 -10.01 -10.61 -34.68
C SER A 195 -9.06 -10.98 -33.51
N MET A 196 -8.26 -10.04 -33.01
CA MET A 196 -7.45 -10.28 -31.80
C MET A 196 -8.28 -10.27 -30.51
N ALA A 197 -9.34 -9.46 -30.46
CA ALA A 197 -10.25 -9.40 -29.32
C ALA A 197 -11.12 -10.67 -29.18
N THR A 198 -11.34 -11.43 -30.26
CA THR A 198 -12.03 -12.73 -30.22
C THR A 198 -11.12 -13.90 -29.84
N ASP A 199 -9.82 -13.84 -30.17
CA ASP A 199 -8.85 -14.92 -29.89
C ASP A 199 -8.18 -14.82 -28.51
N THR A 200 -8.29 -13.69 -27.82
CA THR A 200 -7.76 -13.55 -26.46
C THR A 200 -8.87 -13.69 -25.43
N GLU A 201 -8.74 -14.68 -24.53
CA GLU A 201 -9.45 -14.71 -23.24
C GLU A 201 -8.98 -13.52 -22.38
N ILE A 202 -9.45 -12.32 -22.72
CA ILE A 202 -9.32 -11.15 -21.87
C ILE A 202 -10.02 -11.51 -20.57
N LYS A 203 -9.26 -11.61 -19.46
CA LYS A 203 -9.83 -11.77 -18.12
C LYS A 203 -10.63 -10.51 -17.80
N THR A 204 -11.91 -10.51 -18.17
CA THR A 204 -12.82 -9.39 -17.98
C THR A 204 -12.91 -9.08 -16.49
N ARG A 205 -12.28 -7.97 -16.08
CA ARG A 205 -12.45 -7.43 -14.73
C ARG A 205 -13.95 -7.14 -14.53
N PRO A 206 -14.55 -7.42 -13.36
CA PRO A 206 -15.95 -7.08 -13.13
C PRO A 206 -16.09 -5.56 -13.24
N VAL A 207 -16.95 -5.07 -14.13
CA VAL A 207 -17.15 -3.64 -14.35
C VAL A 207 -17.99 -3.03 -13.22
N ILE A 208 -17.67 -1.78 -12.87
CA ILE A 208 -18.41 -0.99 -11.88
C ILE A 208 -18.84 0.32 -12.54
N GLU A 209 -20.13 0.47 -12.78
CA GLU A 209 -20.79 1.76 -12.96
C GLU A 209 -21.25 2.28 -11.59
N ILE A 210 -21.03 3.56 -11.31
CA ILE A 210 -21.66 4.25 -10.18
C ILE A 210 -22.59 5.32 -10.75
N ALA A 211 -23.87 5.24 -10.43
CA ALA A 211 -24.79 6.37 -10.56
C ALA A 211 -25.10 6.94 -9.18
N PHE A 212 -25.30 8.25 -9.10
CA PHE A 212 -25.68 8.97 -7.89
C PHE A 212 -26.87 9.86 -8.22
N LYS A 213 -27.88 9.86 -7.35
CA LYS A 213 -29.13 10.59 -7.53
C LYS A 213 -29.44 11.40 -6.28
N ASP A 214 -29.64 12.70 -6.48
CA ASP A 214 -30.03 13.71 -5.50
C ASP A 214 -29.11 13.74 -4.26
N LEU A 215 -27.82 13.41 -4.47
CA LEU A 215 -26.84 13.20 -3.42
C LEU A 215 -26.57 14.53 -2.69
N THR A 216 -26.93 14.56 -1.41
CA THR A 216 -26.81 15.73 -0.54
C THR A 216 -26.07 15.33 0.73
N LEU A 217 -25.13 16.17 1.15
CA LEU A 217 -24.31 15.93 2.33
C LEU A 217 -24.43 17.10 3.31
N THR A 218 -24.88 16.82 4.53
CA THR A 218 -25.04 17.79 5.62
C THR A 218 -24.17 17.42 6.81
N LEU A 219 -23.45 18.39 7.36
CA LEU A 219 -22.60 18.20 8.55
C LEU A 219 -23.48 18.08 9.80
N LYS A 220 -23.31 16.99 10.59
CA LYS A 220 -24.25 16.64 11.68
C LYS A 220 -24.34 17.65 12.83
N GLY A 221 -23.31 18.46 13.09
CA GLY A 221 -23.36 19.55 14.07
C GLY A 221 -23.95 20.83 13.48
N LYS A 222 -23.18 21.55 12.65
CA LYS A 222 -23.52 22.91 12.18
C LYS A 222 -24.67 23.02 11.16
N ARG A 223 -25.39 21.92 10.87
CA ARG A 223 -26.42 21.76 9.80
C ARG A 223 -26.04 22.30 8.40
N LYS A 224 -24.75 22.61 8.18
CA LYS A 224 -24.25 23.17 6.93
C LYS A 224 -24.22 22.10 5.84
N HIS A 225 -24.80 22.41 4.69
CA HIS A 225 -24.66 21.58 3.51
C HIS A 225 -23.25 21.73 2.93
N LEU A 226 -22.59 20.60 2.68
CA LEU A 226 -21.29 20.52 2.01
C LEU A 226 -21.44 20.14 0.53
N MET A 227 -22.54 19.47 0.18
CA MET A 227 -23.00 19.20 -1.18
C MET A 227 -24.53 19.15 -1.22
N ARG A 228 -25.14 19.48 -2.36
CA ARG A 228 -26.59 19.53 -2.55
C ARG A 228 -26.99 18.99 -3.93
N CYS A 229 -27.96 18.07 -3.94
CA CYS A 229 -28.66 17.57 -5.14
C CYS A 229 -27.73 17.16 -6.29
N VAL A 230 -26.58 16.54 -5.97
CA VAL A 230 -25.62 16.10 -6.98
C VAL A 230 -26.14 14.82 -7.64
N THR A 231 -26.37 14.88 -8.96
CA THR A 231 -26.95 13.79 -9.77
C THR A 231 -26.10 13.55 -11.01
N GLY A 232 -25.82 12.28 -11.32
CA GLY A 232 -24.91 11.90 -12.40
C GLY A 232 -24.51 10.42 -12.38
N LYS A 233 -23.55 10.05 -13.22
CA LYS A 233 -23.04 8.68 -13.35
C LYS A 233 -21.62 8.63 -13.89
N ILE A 234 -20.85 7.66 -13.43
CA ILE A 234 -19.46 7.42 -13.81
C ILE A 234 -19.39 6.03 -14.42
N MET A 235 -19.09 5.95 -15.72
CA MET A 235 -19.12 4.69 -16.46
C MET A 235 -17.77 3.94 -16.38
N PRO A 236 -17.78 2.60 -16.39
CA PRO A 236 -16.56 1.81 -16.58
C PRO A 236 -15.91 2.08 -17.94
N GLY A 237 -14.59 1.93 -18.02
CA GLY A 237 -13.85 2.12 -19.27
C GLY A 237 -13.46 3.56 -19.59
N ARG A 238 -13.82 4.53 -18.72
CA ARG A 238 -13.63 5.97 -18.93
C ARG A 238 -12.83 6.58 -17.79
N VAL A 239 -12.13 7.69 -18.09
CA VAL A 239 -11.46 8.53 -17.10
C VAL A 239 -12.26 9.80 -16.89
N THR A 240 -12.87 9.92 -15.70
CA THR A 240 -13.66 11.08 -15.28
C THR A 240 -12.82 12.00 -14.39
N ALA A 241 -12.78 13.28 -14.75
CA ALA A 241 -12.16 14.33 -13.96
C ALA A 241 -13.20 15.09 -13.12
N VAL A 242 -12.90 15.35 -11.84
CA VAL A 242 -13.68 16.20 -10.95
C VAL A 242 -12.90 17.50 -10.73
N MET A 243 -13.50 18.63 -11.10
CA MET A 243 -12.89 19.96 -11.04
C MET A 243 -13.84 20.96 -10.37
N GLY A 244 -13.34 22.16 -10.07
CA GLY A 244 -14.07 23.23 -9.40
C GLY A 244 -13.16 24.06 -8.49
N PRO A 245 -13.58 25.24 -8.03
CA PRO A 245 -12.79 26.11 -7.16
C PRO A 245 -12.51 25.48 -5.78
N SER A 246 -11.67 26.15 -5.00
CA SER A 246 -11.43 25.80 -3.60
C SER A 246 -12.72 25.93 -2.79
N GLY A 247 -12.99 24.95 -1.90
CA GLY A 247 -14.23 24.88 -1.14
C GLY A 247 -15.47 24.35 -1.91
N ALA A 248 -15.36 23.98 -3.19
CA ALA A 248 -16.46 23.42 -3.99
C ALA A 248 -16.89 21.98 -3.61
N GLY A 249 -16.37 21.41 -2.53
CA GLY A 249 -16.74 20.05 -2.08
C GLY A 249 -16.11 18.89 -2.88
N LYS A 250 -15.06 19.12 -3.67
CA LYS A 250 -14.38 18.08 -4.50
C LYS A 250 -14.00 16.81 -3.72
N THR A 251 -13.25 16.94 -2.63
CA THR A 251 -12.89 15.83 -1.73
C THR A 251 -14.12 15.27 -0.98
N THR A 252 -15.12 16.12 -0.68
CA THR A 252 -16.39 15.71 -0.08
C THR A 252 -17.19 14.78 -1.02
N PHE A 253 -17.17 15.07 -2.32
CA PHE A 253 -17.78 14.25 -3.36
C PHE A 253 -17.09 12.89 -3.46
N LEU A 254 -15.76 12.84 -3.55
CA LEU A 254 -15.03 11.56 -3.58
C LEU A 254 -15.19 10.75 -2.30
N THR A 255 -15.24 11.39 -1.13
CA THR A 255 -15.44 10.67 0.13
C THR A 255 -16.86 10.14 0.28
N ALA A 256 -17.88 10.85 -0.20
CA ALA A 256 -19.25 10.35 -0.32
C ALA A 256 -19.35 9.16 -1.31
N LEU A 257 -18.77 9.27 -2.51
CA LEU A 257 -18.69 8.17 -3.48
C LEU A 257 -17.86 6.96 -3.02
N ALA A 258 -16.99 7.15 -2.03
CA ALA A 258 -16.26 6.05 -1.38
C ALA A 258 -17.00 5.49 -0.14
N GLY A 259 -18.16 6.05 0.24
CA GLY A 259 -18.92 5.72 1.46
C GLY A 259 -18.32 6.31 2.76
N LYS A 260 -17.19 7.00 2.68
CA LYS A 260 -16.35 7.46 3.81
C LYS A 260 -16.80 8.78 4.44
N SER A 261 -18.05 9.19 4.23
CA SER A 261 -18.64 10.46 4.70
C SER A 261 -19.00 10.46 6.19
N THR A 262 -18.02 10.18 7.06
CA THR A 262 -18.25 10.05 8.51
C THR A 262 -18.51 11.41 9.17
N GLY A 263 -19.49 11.50 10.08
CA GLY A 263 -19.90 12.77 10.71
C GLY A 263 -20.82 13.64 9.84
N CYS A 264 -21.24 13.14 8.68
CA CYS A 264 -22.24 13.78 7.83
C CYS A 264 -23.49 12.90 7.71
N THR A 265 -24.66 13.51 7.65
CA THR A 265 -25.87 12.88 7.12
C THR A 265 -25.81 12.94 5.60
N MET A 266 -25.94 11.78 4.96
CA MET A 266 -26.03 11.64 3.50
C MET A 266 -27.47 11.31 3.14
N THR A 267 -28.07 12.10 2.26
CA THR A 267 -29.38 11.82 1.64
C THR A 267 -29.22 11.70 0.12
N GLY A 268 -30.22 11.11 -0.54
CA GLY A 268 -30.13 10.66 -1.93
C GLY A 268 -29.75 9.17 -2.04
N LEU A 269 -29.48 8.71 -3.25
CA LEU A 269 -29.19 7.31 -3.56
C LEU A 269 -27.86 7.18 -4.32
N ILE A 270 -27.07 6.18 -3.96
CA ILE A 270 -25.94 5.71 -4.76
C ILE A 270 -26.31 4.32 -5.30
N LEU A 271 -26.19 4.14 -6.61
CA LEU A 271 -26.50 2.93 -7.34
C LEU A 271 -25.22 2.36 -7.94
N ILE A 272 -24.93 1.08 -7.66
CA ILE A 272 -23.81 0.34 -8.24
C ILE A 272 -24.39 -0.61 -9.28
N ASN A 273 -23.96 -0.50 -10.53
CA ASN A 273 -24.51 -1.27 -11.66
C ASN A 273 -26.06 -1.26 -11.68
N GLY A 274 -26.66 -0.10 -11.39
CA GLY A 274 -28.11 0.10 -11.35
C GLY A 274 -28.83 -0.31 -10.04
N LYS A 275 -28.13 -0.87 -9.05
CA LYS A 275 -28.74 -1.35 -7.79
C LYS A 275 -28.35 -0.50 -6.57
N PRO A 276 -29.26 -0.26 -5.60
CA PRO A 276 -28.96 0.49 -4.37
C PRO A 276 -28.15 -0.35 -3.37
N GLU A 277 -26.90 -0.63 -3.73
CA GLU A 277 -25.97 -1.46 -2.96
C GLU A 277 -24.88 -0.61 -2.30
N SER A 278 -24.44 -1.01 -1.11
CA SER A 278 -23.38 -0.30 -0.41
C SER A 278 -22.02 -0.48 -1.07
N ILE A 279 -21.30 0.62 -1.30
CA ILE A 279 -19.91 0.65 -1.80
C ILE A 279 -18.97 -0.24 -0.96
N TYR A 280 -19.26 -0.38 0.35
CA TYR A 280 -18.51 -1.24 1.26
C TYR A 280 -18.52 -2.72 0.86
N SER A 281 -19.59 -3.21 0.22
CA SER A 281 -19.71 -4.56 -0.32
C SER A 281 -18.66 -4.89 -1.40
N TYR A 282 -18.03 -3.85 -1.98
CA TYR A 282 -17.08 -3.94 -3.08
C TYR A 282 -15.65 -3.51 -2.71
N LYS A 283 -15.38 -3.29 -1.42
CA LYS A 283 -14.08 -2.86 -0.83
C LYS A 283 -12.83 -3.58 -1.37
N LYS A 284 -12.95 -4.84 -1.80
CA LYS A 284 -11.83 -5.65 -2.34
C LYS A 284 -11.49 -5.38 -3.80
N ILE A 285 -12.34 -4.66 -4.54
CA ILE A 285 -12.16 -4.30 -5.95
C ILE A 285 -12.21 -2.78 -6.20
N ILE A 286 -12.40 -1.97 -5.15
CA ILE A 286 -12.38 -0.51 -5.20
C ILE A 286 -11.07 0.02 -4.60
N GLY A 287 -10.31 0.79 -5.38
CA GLY A 287 -9.11 1.50 -4.93
C GLY A 287 -9.45 2.95 -4.55
N PHE A 288 -8.86 3.45 -3.46
CA PHE A 288 -8.98 4.85 -3.06
C PHE A 288 -7.60 5.41 -2.70
N VAL A 289 -7.14 6.38 -3.48
CA VAL A 289 -5.89 7.11 -3.24
C VAL A 289 -6.24 8.42 -2.52
N PRO A 290 -5.89 8.60 -1.23
CA PRO A 290 -6.08 9.86 -0.53
C PRO A 290 -5.11 10.94 -1.03
N GLN A 291 -5.44 12.21 -0.78
CA GLN A 291 -4.59 13.37 -1.06
C GLN A 291 -3.20 13.21 -0.42
N ASP A 292 -3.17 12.78 0.85
CA ASP A 292 -1.95 12.50 1.64
C ASP A 292 -1.18 11.27 1.15
N ASP A 293 0.16 11.39 1.09
CA ASP A 293 1.09 10.34 0.66
C ASP A 293 1.39 9.30 1.76
N ILE A 294 0.35 8.58 2.21
CA ILE A 294 0.45 7.57 3.28
C ILE A 294 1.13 6.29 2.75
N VAL A 295 2.46 6.22 2.87
CA VAL A 295 3.32 5.11 2.43
C VAL A 295 4.30 4.72 3.56
N HIS A 296 4.79 3.47 3.61
CA HIS A 296 5.82 3.06 4.58
C HIS A 296 7.20 3.54 4.14
N GLY A 297 7.72 4.56 4.82
CA GLY A 297 9.04 5.15 4.55
C GLY A 297 10.23 4.22 4.79
N ASN A 298 10.12 3.32 5.78
CA ASN A 298 11.15 2.32 6.13
C ASN A 298 11.20 1.13 5.15
N LEU A 299 10.39 1.13 4.09
CA LEU A 299 10.33 0.10 3.05
C LEU A 299 10.72 0.65 1.68
N THR A 300 11.21 -0.23 0.79
CA THR A 300 11.47 0.15 -0.60
C THR A 300 10.18 0.27 -1.41
N VAL A 301 10.29 0.87 -2.59
CA VAL A 301 9.15 0.98 -3.54
C VAL A 301 8.59 -0.40 -3.91
N GLU A 302 9.44 -1.38 -4.27
CA GLU A 302 8.97 -2.75 -4.54
C GLU A 302 8.33 -3.36 -3.30
N GLU A 303 8.89 -3.17 -2.10
CA GLU A 303 8.36 -3.81 -0.88
C GLU A 303 6.95 -3.34 -0.54
N ASN A 304 6.67 -2.04 -0.66
CA ASN A 304 5.34 -1.46 -0.48
C ASN A 304 4.33 -2.10 -1.46
N LEU A 305 4.64 -2.05 -2.76
CA LEU A 305 3.78 -2.57 -3.83
C LEU A 305 3.57 -4.09 -3.68
N ARG A 306 4.64 -4.85 -3.44
CA ARG A 306 4.63 -6.30 -3.30
C ARG A 306 3.91 -6.77 -2.03
N PHE A 307 3.89 -5.96 -0.97
CA PHE A 307 3.06 -6.21 0.20
C PHE A 307 1.57 -6.06 -0.15
N SER A 308 1.18 -4.93 -0.78
CA SER A 308 -0.19 -4.71 -1.24
C SER A 308 -0.68 -5.85 -2.15
N ALA A 309 0.13 -6.24 -3.15
CA ALA A 309 -0.13 -7.36 -4.05
C ALA A 309 -0.43 -8.66 -3.32
N ARG A 310 0.40 -9.01 -2.32
CA ARG A 310 0.29 -10.26 -1.59
C ARG A 310 -0.97 -10.33 -0.75
N CYS A 311 -1.43 -9.20 -0.20
CA CYS A 311 -2.60 -9.14 0.68
C CYS A 311 -3.93 -8.89 -0.05
N ARG A 312 -3.92 -8.27 -1.24
CA ARG A 312 -5.15 -7.85 -1.95
C ARG A 312 -5.45 -8.63 -3.24
N LEU A 313 -4.45 -9.14 -3.96
CA LEU A 313 -4.69 -10.01 -5.13
C LEU A 313 -5.24 -11.37 -4.69
N SER A 314 -6.05 -11.98 -5.57
CA SER A 314 -6.73 -13.27 -5.36
C SER A 314 -5.84 -14.32 -4.66
N ALA A 315 -6.40 -15.03 -3.67
CA ALA A 315 -5.73 -16.06 -2.91
C ALA A 315 -5.21 -17.22 -3.77
N ASP A 316 -5.87 -17.46 -4.90
CA ASP A 316 -5.65 -18.59 -5.81
C ASP A 316 -4.68 -18.25 -6.96
N MET A 317 -4.42 -16.96 -7.19
CA MET A 317 -3.45 -16.50 -8.19
C MET A 317 -2.02 -16.98 -7.82
N PRO A 318 -1.30 -17.62 -8.76
CA PRO A 318 0.02 -18.18 -8.46
C PRO A 318 1.06 -17.09 -8.21
N LYS A 319 2.11 -17.44 -7.44
CA LYS A 319 3.22 -16.54 -7.09
C LYS A 319 3.85 -15.80 -8.29
N PRO A 320 4.13 -16.42 -9.45
CA PRO A 320 4.66 -15.72 -10.62
C PRO A 320 3.72 -14.61 -11.15
N ASP A 321 2.43 -14.87 -11.27
CA ASP A 321 1.45 -13.88 -11.75
C ASP A 321 1.36 -12.67 -10.79
N LYS A 322 1.42 -12.92 -9.47
CA LYS A 322 1.51 -11.83 -8.47
C LYS A 322 2.78 -10.99 -8.61
N VAL A 323 3.87 -11.54 -9.15
CA VAL A 323 5.09 -10.77 -9.46
C VAL A 323 4.93 -10.02 -10.78
N LEU A 324 4.31 -10.65 -11.80
CA LEU A 324 3.98 -9.99 -13.07
C LEU A 324 3.16 -8.71 -12.87
N VAL A 325 2.09 -8.76 -12.06
CA VAL A 325 1.27 -7.57 -11.75
C VAL A 325 2.10 -6.45 -11.10
N VAL A 326 2.97 -6.77 -10.15
CA VAL A 326 3.84 -5.79 -9.48
C VAL A 326 4.82 -5.16 -10.47
N GLU A 327 5.49 -5.96 -11.30
CA GLU A 327 6.42 -5.44 -12.31
C GLU A 327 5.69 -4.60 -13.38
N ARG A 328 4.47 -4.99 -13.79
CA ARG A 328 3.60 -4.22 -14.71
C ARG A 328 3.28 -2.83 -14.14
N VAL A 329 2.88 -2.73 -12.87
CA VAL A 329 2.56 -1.43 -12.25
C VAL A 329 3.80 -0.56 -12.03
N ILE A 330 4.94 -1.14 -11.60
CA ILE A 330 6.21 -0.40 -11.50
C ILE A 330 6.57 0.19 -12.87
N GLU A 331 6.39 -0.57 -13.96
CA GLU A 331 6.64 -0.12 -15.33
C GLU A 331 5.67 0.95 -15.84
N SER A 332 4.36 0.73 -15.71
CA SER A 332 3.34 1.71 -16.14
C SER A 332 3.52 3.07 -15.45
N LEU A 333 3.98 3.08 -14.19
CA LEU A 333 4.23 4.31 -13.42
C LEU A 333 5.67 4.87 -13.57
N GLY A 334 6.55 4.19 -14.30
CA GLY A 334 7.94 4.61 -14.50
C GLY A 334 8.76 4.67 -13.19
N LEU A 335 8.60 3.67 -12.33
CA LEU A 335 9.26 3.58 -11.01
C LEU A 335 10.54 2.72 -11.02
N GLN A 336 10.97 2.21 -12.18
CA GLN A 336 12.11 1.30 -12.35
C GLN A 336 13.41 1.80 -11.71
N ALA A 337 13.75 3.08 -11.88
CA ALA A 337 14.99 3.65 -11.37
C ALA A 337 15.04 3.73 -9.84
N VAL A 338 13.88 3.76 -9.17
CA VAL A 338 13.76 3.89 -7.70
C VAL A 338 13.17 2.65 -7.03
N ARG A 339 13.04 1.53 -7.75
CA ARG A 339 12.34 0.32 -7.29
C ARG A 339 12.89 -0.28 -6.00
N ASP A 340 14.22 -0.26 -5.83
CA ASP A 340 14.95 -0.80 -4.69
C ASP A 340 15.39 0.32 -3.73
N SER A 341 15.02 1.57 -4.00
CA SER A 341 15.23 2.72 -3.11
C SER A 341 14.20 2.73 -1.98
N LEU A 342 14.63 3.13 -0.77
CA LEU A 342 13.74 3.40 0.35
C LEU A 342 12.85 4.61 0.04
N VAL A 343 11.56 4.53 0.40
CA VAL A 343 10.62 5.65 0.20
C VAL A 343 11.03 6.87 1.05
N GLY A 344 11.56 6.63 2.25
CA GLY A 344 12.01 7.67 3.18
C GLY A 344 10.89 8.17 4.11
N THR A 345 11.31 8.71 5.25
CA THR A 345 10.44 9.35 6.25
C THR A 345 10.68 10.86 6.24
N VAL A 346 10.04 11.62 7.14
CA VAL A 346 10.35 13.06 7.32
C VAL A 346 11.80 13.25 7.78
N GLU A 347 12.29 12.35 8.66
CA GLU A 347 13.65 12.37 9.21
C GLU A 347 14.71 11.80 8.25
N LYS A 348 14.35 10.77 7.47
CA LYS A 348 15.27 10.04 6.58
C LYS A 348 14.92 10.29 5.11
N ARG A 349 15.75 11.08 4.42
CA ARG A 349 15.66 11.34 2.99
C ARG A 349 15.52 10.04 2.19
N GLY A 350 14.56 10.00 1.27
CA GLY A 350 14.30 8.89 0.34
C GLY A 350 14.02 9.40 -1.08
N ILE A 351 12.96 8.89 -1.69
CA ILE A 351 12.54 9.26 -3.07
C ILE A 351 11.91 10.65 -3.12
N SER A 352 11.76 11.22 -4.32
CA SER A 352 11.13 12.55 -4.49
C SER A 352 9.62 12.53 -4.22
N GLY A 353 9.02 13.70 -3.96
CA GLY A 353 7.57 13.83 -3.74
C GLY A 353 6.73 13.23 -4.87
N GLY A 354 6.95 13.66 -6.12
CA GLY A 354 6.25 13.10 -7.29
C GLY A 354 6.55 11.62 -7.58
N GLN A 355 7.65 11.06 -7.08
CA GLN A 355 7.87 9.60 -7.09
C GLN A 355 7.01 8.92 -6.01
N ARG A 356 6.99 9.46 -4.78
CA ARG A 356 6.18 8.97 -3.66
C ARG A 356 4.67 9.01 -3.96
N LYS A 357 4.17 10.08 -4.60
CA LYS A 357 2.78 10.18 -5.09
C LYS A 357 2.45 9.08 -6.12
N ARG A 358 3.38 8.77 -7.04
CA ARG A 358 3.22 7.62 -7.95
C ARG A 358 3.23 6.28 -7.20
N VAL A 359 4.06 6.09 -6.18
CA VAL A 359 4.01 4.88 -5.31
C VAL A 359 2.68 4.79 -4.57
N ASN A 360 2.15 5.91 -4.06
CA ASN A 360 0.85 6.02 -3.40
C ASN A 360 -0.29 5.53 -4.32
N VAL A 361 -0.30 5.94 -5.59
CA VAL A 361 -1.24 5.43 -6.61
C VAL A 361 -1.00 3.94 -6.90
N GLY A 362 0.27 3.53 -7.06
CA GLY A 362 0.64 2.16 -7.36
C GLY A 362 0.18 1.14 -6.31
N ILE A 363 0.14 1.51 -5.03
CA ILE A 363 -0.36 0.65 -3.94
C ILE A 363 -1.83 0.24 -4.15
N GLU A 364 -2.63 1.09 -4.78
CA GLU A 364 -4.03 0.80 -5.14
C GLU A 364 -4.12 0.10 -6.51
N MET A 365 -3.34 0.51 -7.52
CA MET A 365 -3.34 -0.15 -8.84
C MET A 365 -2.93 -1.63 -8.80
N VAL A 366 -1.97 -1.99 -7.94
CA VAL A 366 -1.42 -3.35 -7.83
C VAL A 366 -2.45 -4.41 -7.41
N MET A 367 -3.60 -4.01 -6.87
CA MET A 367 -4.68 -4.97 -6.58
C MET A 367 -5.64 -5.23 -7.76
N GLU A 368 -5.34 -4.71 -8.96
CA GLU A 368 -6.22 -4.79 -10.14
C GLU A 368 -7.65 -4.30 -9.80
N PRO A 369 -7.83 -2.99 -9.51
CA PRO A 369 -9.14 -2.41 -9.22
C PRO A 369 -10.09 -2.52 -10.41
N SER A 370 -11.39 -2.54 -10.10
CA SER A 370 -12.49 -2.31 -11.04
C SER A 370 -12.95 -0.86 -11.04
N LEU A 371 -12.77 -0.18 -9.90
CA LEU A 371 -12.97 1.26 -9.73
C LEU A 371 -11.77 1.83 -8.99
N LEU A 372 -11.23 2.95 -9.47
CA LEU A 372 -10.14 3.66 -8.84
C LEU A 372 -10.52 5.13 -8.65
N ILE A 373 -10.66 5.53 -7.38
CA ILE A 373 -10.89 6.91 -6.96
C ILE A 373 -9.55 7.52 -6.53
N LEU A 374 -9.20 8.69 -7.07
CA LEU A 374 -7.96 9.39 -6.73
C LEU A 374 -8.22 10.85 -6.32
N ASP A 375 -7.79 11.23 -5.13
CA ASP A 375 -7.87 12.62 -4.66
C ASP A 375 -6.54 13.35 -4.98
N GLU A 376 -6.60 14.33 -5.88
CA GLU A 376 -5.48 15.13 -6.36
C GLU A 376 -4.19 14.33 -6.70
N PRO A 377 -4.23 13.35 -7.63
CA PRO A 377 -3.07 12.49 -7.92
C PRO A 377 -1.90 13.21 -8.62
N THR A 378 -2.13 14.40 -9.19
CA THR A 378 -1.14 15.19 -9.95
C THR A 378 -0.52 16.33 -9.15
N THR A 379 -0.96 16.61 -7.91
CA THR A 379 -0.38 17.71 -7.12
C THR A 379 1.05 17.38 -6.70
N GLY A 380 1.96 18.34 -6.87
CA GLY A 380 3.39 18.15 -6.64
C GLY A 380 4.14 17.32 -7.70
N LEU A 381 3.52 17.04 -8.85
CA LEU A 381 4.19 16.44 -10.01
C LEU A 381 4.49 17.51 -11.08
N ASP A 382 5.61 17.33 -11.77
CA ASP A 382 5.88 18.04 -13.02
C ASP A 382 4.93 17.59 -14.14
N SER A 383 4.81 18.40 -15.20
CA SER A 383 3.92 18.14 -16.34
C SER A 383 4.18 16.80 -17.03
N ALA A 384 5.44 16.37 -17.14
CA ALA A 384 5.78 15.11 -17.81
C ALA A 384 5.44 13.89 -16.93
N SER A 385 5.73 13.94 -15.63
CA SER A 385 5.29 12.91 -14.67
C SER A 385 3.76 12.82 -14.60
N SER A 386 3.04 13.95 -14.63
CA SER A 386 1.58 13.97 -14.64
C SER A 386 0.99 13.34 -15.90
N GLN A 387 1.56 13.64 -17.08
CA GLN A 387 1.16 12.97 -18.33
C GLN A 387 1.47 11.47 -18.31
N LEU A 388 2.61 11.05 -17.75
CA LEU A 388 2.96 9.63 -17.61
C LEU A 388 1.96 8.89 -16.71
N LEU A 389 1.61 9.49 -15.56
CA LEU A 389 0.60 8.96 -14.65
C LEU A 389 -0.76 8.83 -15.33
N LEU A 390 -1.22 9.87 -16.03
CA LEU A 390 -2.52 9.83 -16.72
C LEU A 390 -2.54 8.82 -17.89
N ARG A 391 -1.41 8.63 -18.60
CA ARG A 391 -1.28 7.54 -19.60
C ARG A 391 -1.36 6.15 -18.97
N ALA A 392 -0.81 5.96 -17.78
CA ALA A 392 -0.93 4.70 -17.03
C ALA A 392 -2.38 4.43 -16.59
N LEU A 393 -3.04 5.45 -16.05
CA LEU A 393 -4.46 5.37 -15.66
C LEU A 393 -5.36 5.11 -16.88
N ARG A 394 -5.16 5.82 -18.00
CA ARG A 394 -5.92 5.60 -19.24
C ARG A 394 -5.73 4.18 -19.81
N ARG A 395 -4.56 3.54 -19.61
CA ARG A 395 -4.37 2.12 -19.94
C ARG A 395 -5.24 1.21 -19.09
N GLU A 396 -5.29 1.40 -17.77
CA GLU A 396 -6.17 0.62 -16.90
C GLU A 396 -7.66 0.86 -17.27
N ALA A 397 -8.04 2.09 -17.63
CA ALA A 397 -9.40 2.36 -18.11
C ALA A 397 -9.75 1.55 -19.37
N LEU A 398 -8.83 1.44 -20.34
CA LEU A 398 -9.04 0.58 -21.53
C LEU A 398 -9.17 -0.92 -21.19
N GLU A 399 -8.72 -1.37 -20.01
CA GLU A 399 -8.96 -2.74 -19.49
C GLU A 399 -10.30 -2.87 -18.71
N GLY A 400 -11.19 -1.88 -18.81
CA GLY A 400 -12.53 -1.88 -18.23
C GLY A 400 -12.62 -1.22 -16.84
N VAL A 401 -11.55 -0.62 -16.34
CA VAL A 401 -11.55 0.06 -15.03
C VAL A 401 -12.31 1.38 -15.11
N ASN A 402 -13.14 1.66 -14.11
CA ASN A 402 -13.74 2.97 -13.89
C ASN A 402 -12.74 3.86 -13.12
N ILE A 403 -12.39 5.04 -13.65
CA ILE A 403 -11.43 5.94 -12.99
C ILE A 403 -12.06 7.30 -12.77
N CYS A 404 -12.10 7.73 -11.51
CA CYS A 404 -12.56 9.05 -11.09
C CYS A 404 -11.43 9.76 -10.33
N MET A 405 -11.04 10.96 -10.76
CA MET A 405 -10.00 11.73 -10.07
C MET A 405 -10.34 13.20 -9.86
N VAL A 406 -10.06 13.74 -8.68
CA VAL A 406 -10.08 15.18 -8.41
C VAL A 406 -8.80 15.81 -8.92
N LEU A 407 -8.91 16.98 -9.56
CA LEU A 407 -7.79 17.73 -10.12
C LEU A 407 -7.85 19.20 -9.72
N HIS A 408 -6.68 19.77 -9.48
CA HIS A 408 -6.47 21.20 -9.24
C HIS A 408 -5.73 21.78 -10.45
N GLN A 409 -6.40 22.65 -11.22
CA GLN A 409 -5.84 23.39 -12.39
C GLN A 409 -4.98 22.54 -13.35
N PRO A 410 -5.58 21.62 -14.13
CA PRO A 410 -4.85 20.80 -15.08
C PRO A 410 -4.50 21.56 -16.36
N SER A 411 -3.29 21.36 -16.87
CA SER A 411 -2.89 21.90 -18.19
C SER A 411 -3.79 21.38 -19.32
N TYR A 412 -3.94 22.16 -20.38
CA TYR A 412 -4.73 21.81 -21.57
C TYR A 412 -4.42 20.41 -22.14
N SER A 413 -3.14 20.01 -22.09
CA SER A 413 -2.70 18.69 -22.54
C SER A 413 -3.19 17.54 -21.66
N LEU A 414 -3.37 17.77 -20.35
CA LEU A 414 -3.99 16.83 -19.43
C LEU A 414 -5.51 16.84 -19.61
N PHE A 415 -6.13 18.03 -19.72
CA PHE A 415 -7.57 18.21 -19.92
C PHE A 415 -8.11 17.38 -21.09
N LYS A 416 -7.43 17.44 -22.25
CA LYS A 416 -7.79 16.66 -23.46
C LYS A 416 -7.64 15.13 -23.33
N MET A 417 -7.05 14.61 -22.26
CA MET A 417 -6.90 13.16 -22.03
C MET A 417 -8.00 12.55 -21.16
N PHE A 418 -8.91 13.35 -20.61
CA PHE A 418 -10.11 12.87 -19.90
C PHE A 418 -11.26 12.59 -20.86
N ASP A 419 -12.12 11.64 -20.51
CA ASP A 419 -13.29 11.28 -21.31
C ASP A 419 -14.53 12.03 -20.81
N ASP A 420 -14.68 12.21 -19.49
CA ASP A 420 -15.75 12.97 -18.84
C ASP A 420 -15.22 14.01 -17.83
N LEU A 421 -16.01 15.05 -17.59
CA LEU A 421 -15.80 16.10 -16.60
C LEU A 421 -17.03 16.22 -15.69
N ILE A 422 -16.79 16.30 -14.38
CA ILE A 422 -17.72 16.78 -13.36
C ILE A 422 -17.16 18.11 -12.85
N LEU A 423 -17.89 19.20 -13.05
CA LEU A 423 -17.51 20.53 -12.59
C LEU A 423 -18.43 20.95 -11.44
N LEU A 424 -17.84 21.13 -10.25
CA LEU A 424 -18.53 21.52 -9.03
C LEU A 424 -18.35 23.00 -8.73
N ALA A 425 -19.42 23.65 -8.27
CA ALA A 425 -19.42 25.03 -7.80
C ALA A 425 -19.32 25.13 -6.27
N LYS A 426 -19.13 26.35 -5.75
CA LYS A 426 -19.21 26.64 -4.31
C LYS A 426 -20.55 26.12 -3.74
N GLY A 427 -20.52 25.54 -2.53
CA GLY A 427 -21.68 24.85 -1.94
C GLY A 427 -21.89 23.40 -2.38
N GLY A 428 -21.02 22.86 -3.25
CA GLY A 428 -21.09 21.47 -3.71
C GLY A 428 -22.31 21.19 -4.59
N LEU A 429 -22.57 22.13 -5.51
CA LEU A 429 -23.57 22.04 -6.57
C LEU A 429 -22.88 21.66 -7.89
N THR A 430 -23.59 21.01 -8.82
CA THR A 430 -23.02 20.62 -10.13
C THR A 430 -23.28 21.70 -11.16
N ALA A 431 -22.22 22.25 -11.78
CA ALA A 431 -22.31 23.23 -12.87
C ALA A 431 -22.21 22.59 -14.28
N TYR A 432 -21.57 21.42 -14.38
CA TYR A 432 -21.54 20.59 -15.59
C TYR A 432 -21.23 19.14 -15.23
N HIS A 433 -21.84 18.19 -15.93
CA HIS A 433 -21.44 16.79 -15.88
C HIS A 433 -21.64 16.10 -17.24
N GLY A 434 -20.54 15.71 -17.90
CA GLY A 434 -20.59 15.02 -19.19
C GLY A 434 -19.26 14.93 -19.91
N SER A 435 -19.31 14.56 -21.19
CA SER A 435 -18.12 14.39 -22.05
C SER A 435 -17.30 15.68 -22.16
N VAL A 436 -15.97 15.59 -22.00
CA VAL A 436 -15.07 16.76 -22.08
C VAL A 436 -15.18 17.47 -23.42
N LYS A 437 -15.47 16.73 -24.51
CA LYS A 437 -15.62 17.32 -25.85
C LYS A 437 -16.82 18.25 -26.01
N LYS A 438 -17.82 18.18 -25.12
CA LYS A 438 -19.07 18.94 -25.17
C LYS A 438 -19.13 20.10 -24.15
N VAL A 439 -18.08 20.28 -23.35
CA VAL A 439 -18.07 21.31 -22.30
C VAL A 439 -18.08 22.72 -22.89
N GLU A 440 -17.26 22.97 -23.92
CA GLU A 440 -17.18 24.25 -24.63
C GLU A 440 -18.49 24.55 -25.39
N GLU A 441 -19.09 23.54 -26.01
CA GLU A 441 -20.41 23.62 -26.68
C GLU A 441 -21.54 24.01 -25.69
N TYR A 442 -21.59 23.35 -24.53
CA TYR A 442 -22.57 23.65 -23.47
C TYR A 442 -22.42 25.08 -22.92
N PHE A 443 -21.20 25.49 -22.56
CA PHE A 443 -20.98 26.83 -22.02
C PHE A 443 -21.21 27.93 -23.08
N ALA A 444 -20.84 27.70 -24.35
CA ALA A 444 -21.14 28.61 -25.44
C ALA A 444 -22.66 28.78 -25.64
N GLY A 445 -23.45 27.71 -25.52
CA GLY A 445 -24.92 27.77 -25.55
C GLY A 445 -25.55 28.59 -24.42
N ILE A 446 -24.81 28.87 -23.34
CA ILE A 446 -25.24 29.70 -22.20
C ILE A 446 -24.65 31.13 -22.31
N GLY A 447 -23.90 31.45 -23.37
CA GLY A 447 -23.26 32.75 -23.59
C GLY A 447 -21.84 32.87 -23.02
N ILE A 448 -21.22 31.75 -22.62
CA ILE A 448 -19.86 31.68 -22.07
C ILE A 448 -18.93 31.09 -23.14
N THR A 449 -18.25 31.95 -23.89
CA THR A 449 -17.23 31.57 -24.87
C THR A 449 -15.84 31.65 -24.26
N VAL A 450 -15.04 30.58 -24.38
CA VAL A 450 -13.65 30.57 -23.93
C VAL A 450 -12.82 31.46 -24.89
N PRO A 451 -12.04 32.45 -24.40
CA PRO A 451 -11.21 33.27 -25.25
C PRO A 451 -10.02 32.50 -25.86
N ASP A 452 -9.58 32.94 -27.04
CA ASP A 452 -8.39 32.37 -27.69
C ASP A 452 -7.16 32.39 -26.77
N ARG A 453 -6.40 31.29 -26.80
CA ARG A 453 -5.17 31.07 -26.01
C ARG A 453 -5.37 30.98 -24.48
N VAL A 454 -6.59 31.00 -23.97
CA VAL A 454 -6.91 30.70 -22.56
C VAL A 454 -7.12 29.19 -22.38
N ASN A 455 -6.70 28.63 -21.25
CA ASN A 455 -6.95 27.21 -20.91
C ASN A 455 -8.42 27.04 -20.45
N PRO A 456 -9.28 26.28 -21.16
CA PRO A 456 -10.69 26.13 -20.80
C PRO A 456 -10.99 25.73 -19.34
N PRO A 457 -10.34 24.71 -18.73
CA PRO A 457 -10.62 24.36 -17.33
C PRO A 457 -10.32 25.48 -16.33
N ASP A 458 -9.28 26.28 -16.57
CA ASP A 458 -8.96 27.42 -15.71
C ASP A 458 -10.02 28.51 -15.86
N HIS A 459 -10.40 28.84 -17.09
CA HIS A 459 -11.48 29.79 -17.38
C HIS A 459 -12.82 29.41 -16.71
N PHE A 460 -13.21 28.14 -16.77
CA PHE A 460 -14.44 27.68 -16.11
C PHE A 460 -14.33 27.73 -14.57
N ILE A 461 -13.15 27.50 -14.00
CA ILE A 461 -12.92 27.64 -12.55
C ILE A 461 -12.98 29.13 -12.14
N ASP A 462 -12.34 30.02 -12.90
CA ASP A 462 -12.32 31.48 -12.62
C ASP A 462 -13.74 32.09 -12.65
N ILE A 463 -14.59 31.62 -13.56
CA ILE A 463 -16.02 32.00 -13.61
C ILE A 463 -16.75 31.50 -12.36
N LEU A 464 -16.56 30.23 -11.98
CA LEU A 464 -17.20 29.64 -10.79
C LEU A 464 -16.67 30.20 -9.46
N GLU A 465 -15.47 30.77 -9.46
CA GLU A 465 -14.93 31.48 -8.32
C GLU A 465 -15.50 32.92 -8.20
N GLY A 466 -15.91 33.50 -9.33
CA GLY A 466 -16.44 34.88 -9.44
C GLY A 466 -15.40 35.90 -9.91
N LEU A 467 -14.21 35.45 -10.32
CA LEU A 467 -13.11 36.29 -10.80
C LEU A 467 -13.40 36.83 -12.21
N VAL A 468 -13.96 36.00 -13.08
CA VAL A 468 -14.39 36.37 -14.43
C VAL A 468 -15.91 36.41 -14.47
N LYS A 469 -16.47 37.57 -14.84
CA LYS A 469 -17.93 37.78 -14.96
C LYS A 469 -18.35 37.73 -16.43
N PRO A 470 -18.98 36.65 -16.92
CA PRO A 470 -19.52 36.61 -18.27
C PRO A 470 -20.73 37.55 -18.41
N LYS A 471 -21.02 37.98 -19.64
CA LYS A 471 -22.14 38.90 -19.91
C LYS A 471 -23.47 38.18 -19.73
N GLY A 472 -24.32 38.66 -18.84
CA GLY A 472 -25.70 38.17 -18.65
C GLY A 472 -25.84 36.84 -17.88
N VAL A 473 -24.81 36.38 -17.17
CA VAL A 473 -24.88 35.16 -16.34
C VAL A 473 -24.09 35.32 -15.05
N THR A 474 -24.74 35.13 -13.91
CA THR A 474 -24.07 35.13 -12.60
C THR A 474 -23.55 33.72 -12.27
N HIS A 475 -22.37 33.63 -11.65
CA HIS A 475 -21.74 32.35 -11.30
C HIS A 475 -22.63 31.43 -10.43
N GLU A 476 -23.47 32.00 -9.56
CA GLU A 476 -24.45 31.30 -8.72
C GLU A 476 -25.62 30.69 -9.52
N GLN A 477 -25.93 31.23 -10.71
CA GLN A 477 -26.99 30.71 -11.58
C GLN A 477 -26.54 29.51 -12.40
N LEU A 478 -25.22 29.29 -12.59
CA LEU A 478 -24.70 28.22 -13.45
C LEU A 478 -25.13 26.81 -12.99
N PRO A 479 -25.09 26.45 -11.69
CA PRO A 479 -25.60 25.15 -11.25
C PRO A 479 -27.11 25.02 -11.42
N ILE A 480 -27.87 26.11 -11.25
CA ILE A 480 -29.33 26.10 -11.43
C ILE A 480 -29.67 25.89 -12.92
N ARG A 481 -28.98 26.58 -13.83
CA ARG A 481 -29.11 26.36 -15.29
C ARG A 481 -28.75 24.92 -15.69
N TRP A 482 -27.73 24.30 -15.06
CA TRP A 482 -27.43 22.88 -15.27
C TRP A 482 -28.55 21.95 -14.80
N MET A 483 -29.17 22.23 -13.66
CA MET A 483 -30.30 21.44 -13.15
C MET A 483 -31.52 21.55 -14.09
N LEU A 484 -31.87 22.78 -14.51
CA LEU A 484 -32.96 23.04 -15.45
C LEU A 484 -32.73 22.37 -16.82
N HIS A 485 -31.52 22.49 -17.37
CA HIS A 485 -31.14 21.86 -18.65
C HIS A 485 -31.33 20.34 -18.67
N ASN A 486 -31.17 19.67 -17.52
CA ASN A 486 -31.31 18.22 -17.39
C ASN A 486 -32.65 17.78 -16.76
N GLY A 487 -33.57 18.71 -16.46
CA GLY A 487 -34.85 18.42 -15.81
C GLY A 487 -34.74 17.93 -14.36
N TYR A 488 -33.67 18.30 -13.65
CA TYR A 488 -33.49 17.94 -12.23
C TYR A 488 -34.29 18.87 -11.30
N PRO A 489 -34.83 18.36 -10.18
CA PRO A 489 -35.63 19.16 -9.25
C PRO A 489 -34.76 20.22 -8.55
N VAL A 490 -35.09 21.50 -8.74
CA VAL A 490 -34.39 22.63 -8.10
C VAL A 490 -34.97 22.88 -6.70
N PRO A 491 -34.16 22.85 -5.63
CA PRO A 491 -34.58 23.23 -4.29
C PRO A 491 -35.21 24.63 -4.20
N PRO A 492 -36.28 24.82 -3.41
CA PRO A 492 -37.06 26.06 -3.38
C PRO A 492 -36.32 27.25 -2.76
N ASP A 493 -35.24 27.02 -2.02
CA ASP A 493 -34.36 28.08 -1.52
C ASP A 493 -33.49 28.69 -2.64
N MET A 494 -33.20 27.94 -3.71
CA MET A 494 -32.40 28.41 -4.85
C MET A 494 -33.23 29.02 -5.98
N LEU A 495 -34.54 28.75 -6.06
CA LEU A 495 -35.42 29.35 -7.08
C LEU A 495 -35.44 30.89 -7.02
N LYS A 496 -35.26 31.49 -5.84
CA LYS A 496 -35.19 32.95 -5.65
C LYS A 496 -34.03 33.63 -6.39
N LEU A 497 -33.02 32.87 -6.84
CA LEU A 497 -31.90 33.38 -7.65
C LEU A 497 -32.23 33.43 -9.17
N CYS A 498 -33.37 32.89 -9.58
CA CYS A 498 -33.87 32.97 -10.96
C CYS A 498 -34.66 34.25 -11.23
N ASP A 499 -35.35 34.80 -10.23
CA ASP A 499 -36.33 35.89 -10.42
C ASP A 499 -35.70 37.30 -10.60
N PHE A 500 -34.36 37.40 -10.55
CA PHE A 500 -33.64 38.68 -10.57
C PHE A 500 -33.41 39.31 -11.96
N ASP A 501 -33.91 38.68 -13.04
CA ASP A 501 -33.80 39.20 -14.42
C ASP A 501 -34.89 40.25 -14.78
N THR A 502 -35.64 40.77 -13.79
CA THR A 502 -36.53 41.93 -13.96
C THR A 502 -36.28 43.04 -12.94
N SER A 503 -36.08 44.26 -13.47
CA SER A 503 -35.90 45.55 -12.78
C SER A 503 -34.59 45.78 -12.01
N ALA A 504 -33.79 46.72 -12.52
CA ALA A 504 -32.73 47.37 -11.78
C ALA A 504 -33.28 48.63 -11.07
N SER A 505 -33.50 48.55 -9.76
CA SER A 505 -33.62 49.69 -8.86
C SER A 505 -33.25 49.25 -7.45
N GLY A 506 -32.45 50.07 -6.75
CA GLY A 506 -31.70 49.60 -5.57
C GLY A 506 -32.50 49.54 -4.27
N SER A 507 -32.07 48.67 -3.35
CA SER A 507 -32.38 48.78 -1.92
C SER A 507 -31.23 48.22 -1.06
N THR A 508 -30.63 49.12 -0.29
CA THR A 508 -30.08 48.95 1.07
C THR A 508 -29.60 47.56 1.53
N HIS A 509 -28.32 47.47 1.89
CA HIS A 509 -27.79 46.39 2.74
C HIS A 509 -28.55 46.34 4.09
N GLY A 510 -29.45 45.37 4.24
CA GLY A 510 -29.95 44.96 5.55
C GLY A 510 -28.88 44.17 6.29
N LYS A 511 -28.45 44.66 7.47
CA LYS A 511 -27.68 43.85 8.41
C LYS A 511 -28.53 42.65 8.87
N PRO A 512 -27.97 41.42 8.96
CA PRO A 512 -28.51 40.43 9.89
C PRO A 512 -28.40 41.03 11.30
N GLY A 513 -29.47 40.96 12.08
CA GLY A 513 -29.41 41.38 13.48
C GLY A 513 -28.51 40.44 14.28
N ASP A 514 -27.61 41.00 15.09
CA ASP A 514 -26.90 40.26 16.14
C ASP A 514 -27.92 39.89 17.23
N GLY A 515 -28.65 38.80 16.99
CA GLY A 515 -29.24 37.98 18.03
C GLY A 515 -28.15 37.13 18.64
N ALA A 516 -27.30 37.74 19.48
CA ALA A 516 -26.31 37.02 20.26
C ALA A 516 -27.01 36.22 21.37
N GLU A 517 -27.61 35.09 21.01
CA GLU A 517 -27.85 34.02 21.97
C GLU A 517 -26.47 33.61 22.51
N GLU A 518 -26.26 33.76 23.82
CA GLU A 518 -25.06 33.24 24.49
C GLU A 518 -25.07 31.72 24.41
N GLN A 519 -24.52 31.17 23.32
CA GLN A 519 -24.27 29.74 23.17
C GLN A 519 -23.34 29.30 24.30
N SER A 520 -23.91 28.69 25.34
CA SER A 520 -23.14 28.29 26.51
C SER A 520 -22.04 27.33 26.09
N PHE A 521 -20.81 27.59 26.55
CA PHE A 521 -19.65 26.74 26.29
C PHE A 521 -19.88 25.27 26.67
N ALA A 522 -20.73 25.01 27.68
CA ALA A 522 -21.15 23.67 28.07
C ALA A 522 -22.07 23.00 27.03
N GLY A 523 -22.95 23.78 26.37
CA GLY A 523 -23.78 23.31 25.27
C GLY A 523 -22.95 22.91 24.05
N ASP A 524 -22.05 23.79 23.60
CA ASP A 524 -21.12 23.51 22.51
C ASP A 524 -20.24 22.28 22.81
N LEU A 525 -19.70 22.17 24.02
CA LEU A 525 -18.87 21.04 24.44
C LEU A 525 -19.68 19.73 24.53
N TRP A 526 -20.97 19.79 24.90
CA TRP A 526 -21.86 18.64 24.90
C TRP A 526 -22.30 18.23 23.49
N GLU A 527 -22.54 19.19 22.59
CA GLU A 527 -22.79 18.91 21.17
C GLU A 527 -21.55 18.32 20.49
N ASP A 528 -20.35 18.86 20.75
CA ASP A 528 -19.08 18.30 20.27
C ASP A 528 -18.83 16.90 20.84
N MET A 529 -19.12 16.66 22.13
CA MET A 529 -19.00 15.33 22.73
C MET A 529 -19.99 14.34 22.10
N LYS A 530 -21.25 14.73 21.92
CA LYS A 530 -22.28 13.94 21.25
C LYS A 530 -21.91 13.67 19.78
N PHE A 531 -21.41 14.67 19.06
CA PHE A 531 -20.92 14.54 17.69
C PHE A 531 -19.74 13.56 17.61
N ASN A 532 -18.77 13.64 18.53
CA ASN A 532 -17.68 12.68 18.63
C ASN A 532 -18.18 11.24 18.91
N VAL A 533 -19.18 11.07 19.78
CA VAL A 533 -19.79 9.76 20.07
C VAL A 533 -20.61 9.24 18.88
N GLU A 534 -21.34 10.08 18.16
CA GLU A 534 -22.06 9.71 16.95
C GLU A 534 -21.10 9.38 15.79
N MET A 535 -19.99 10.12 15.62
CA MET A 535 -18.93 9.75 14.69
C MET A 535 -18.31 8.40 15.04
N GLN A 536 -18.06 8.11 16.32
CA GLN A 536 -17.60 6.80 16.77
C GLN A 536 -18.64 5.72 16.48
N ARG A 537 -19.93 5.99 16.69
CA ARG A 537 -21.03 5.06 16.36
C ARG A 537 -21.10 4.76 14.87
N ASP A 538 -21.05 5.78 14.00
CA ASP A 538 -20.98 5.62 12.54
C ASP A 538 -19.76 4.78 12.15
N HIS A 539 -18.59 5.06 12.73
CA HIS A 539 -17.34 4.31 12.46
C HIS A 539 -17.43 2.86 12.91
N ILE A 540 -18.00 2.59 14.08
CA ILE A 540 -18.21 1.24 14.61
C ILE A 540 -19.20 0.50 13.72
N GLN A 541 -20.35 1.11 13.39
CA GLN A 541 -21.34 0.53 12.49
C GLN A 541 -20.75 0.22 11.11
N GLN A 542 -20.00 1.13 10.49
CA GLN A 542 -19.33 0.87 9.20
C GLN A 542 -18.25 -0.23 9.25
N ASN A 543 -17.62 -0.48 10.40
CA ASN A 543 -16.59 -1.52 10.54
C ASN A 543 -17.16 -2.88 10.96
N PHE A 544 -18.24 -2.91 11.77
CA PHE A 544 -18.86 -4.12 12.32
C PHE A 544 -20.06 -4.63 11.50
N LEU A 545 -20.79 -3.76 10.81
CA LEU A 545 -21.79 -4.20 9.84
C LEU A 545 -21.06 -4.78 8.62
N SER A 546 -20.83 -6.09 8.70
CA SER A 546 -20.37 -6.92 7.60
C SER A 546 -21.38 -6.87 6.45
N SER A 547 -21.28 -5.85 5.60
CA SER A 547 -21.90 -5.85 4.28
C SER A 547 -21.42 -7.10 3.57
N LYS A 548 -22.34 -7.98 3.16
CA LYS A 548 -22.01 -9.19 2.40
C LYS A 548 -21.10 -8.80 1.24
N ASP A 549 -19.96 -9.47 1.12
CA ASP A 549 -18.98 -9.16 0.08
C ASP A 549 -19.51 -9.60 -1.29
N LEU A 550 -19.84 -8.61 -2.14
CA LEU A 550 -20.39 -8.80 -3.48
C LEU A 550 -19.31 -8.77 -4.57
N SER A 551 -18.04 -8.56 -4.19
CA SER A 551 -16.93 -8.44 -5.14
C SER A 551 -16.51 -9.77 -5.80
N ASN A 552 -17.05 -10.90 -5.34
CA ASN A 552 -16.65 -12.27 -5.70
C ASN A 552 -15.13 -12.57 -5.56
N ARG A 553 -14.34 -11.68 -4.93
CA ARG A 553 -12.89 -11.79 -4.83
C ARG A 553 -12.46 -12.45 -3.52
N ARG A 554 -11.97 -13.69 -3.60
CA ARG A 554 -11.32 -14.38 -2.48
C ARG A 554 -9.93 -13.79 -2.23
N THR A 555 -9.83 -12.88 -1.26
CA THR A 555 -8.54 -12.41 -0.72
C THR A 555 -7.90 -13.47 0.19
N PRO A 556 -6.57 -13.45 0.41
CA PRO A 556 -5.89 -14.37 1.31
C PRO A 556 -6.44 -14.27 2.73
N GLY A 557 -6.69 -15.41 3.38
CA GLY A 557 -7.15 -15.47 4.76
C GLY A 557 -6.12 -14.98 5.78
N ILE A 558 -6.57 -14.75 7.02
CA ILE A 558 -5.84 -14.12 8.13
C ILE A 558 -4.44 -14.74 8.33
N ALA A 559 -4.33 -16.07 8.39
CA ALA A 559 -3.03 -16.75 8.57
C ALA A 559 -2.01 -16.48 7.45
N ARG A 560 -2.46 -16.35 6.19
CA ARG A 560 -1.59 -15.97 5.06
C ARG A 560 -1.17 -14.51 5.16
N GLN A 561 -2.10 -13.61 5.52
CA GLN A 561 -1.80 -12.19 5.75
C GLN A 561 -0.82 -11.99 6.90
N TYR A 562 -1.02 -12.67 8.04
CA TYR A 562 -0.12 -12.66 9.20
C TYR A 562 1.32 -13.00 8.79
N ARG A 563 1.53 -14.07 8.02
CA ARG A 563 2.87 -14.44 7.52
C ARG A 563 3.50 -13.34 6.63
N TYR A 564 2.70 -12.60 5.86
CA TYR A 564 3.19 -11.48 5.07
C TYR A 564 3.50 -10.25 5.92
N PHE A 565 2.68 -9.95 6.94
CA PHE A 565 2.92 -8.88 7.90
C PHE A 565 4.17 -9.15 8.75
N VAL A 566 4.35 -10.36 9.30
CA VAL A 566 5.58 -10.73 10.04
C VAL A 566 6.81 -10.48 9.14
N GLY A 567 6.78 -10.95 7.89
CA GLY A 567 7.88 -10.69 6.95
C GLY A 567 8.11 -9.22 6.59
N ARG A 568 7.11 -8.34 6.75
CA ARG A 568 7.24 -6.88 6.57
C ARG A 568 7.81 -6.23 7.83
N VAL A 569 7.18 -6.47 8.98
CA VAL A 569 7.54 -5.87 10.26
C VAL A 569 8.93 -6.32 10.70
N SER A 570 9.34 -7.58 10.43
CA SER A 570 10.72 -8.02 10.64
C SER A 570 11.75 -7.16 9.90
N LYS A 571 11.45 -6.73 8.66
CA LYS A 571 12.34 -5.84 7.89
C LYS A 571 12.37 -4.43 8.45
N GLN A 572 11.21 -3.91 8.89
CA GLN A 572 11.12 -2.60 9.55
C GLN A 572 11.98 -2.61 10.83
N ARG A 573 11.81 -3.63 11.68
CA ARG A 573 12.60 -3.83 12.91
C ARG A 573 14.10 -3.94 12.66
N LEU A 574 14.54 -4.71 11.65
CA LEU A 574 15.95 -4.82 11.29
C LEU A 574 16.54 -3.49 10.78
N ARG A 575 15.78 -2.70 10.01
CA ARG A 575 16.21 -1.34 9.57
C ARG A 575 16.15 -0.29 10.69
N GLU A 576 15.46 -0.59 11.78
CA GLU A 576 15.43 0.18 13.04
C GLU A 576 16.52 -0.29 14.04
N ALA A 577 17.47 -1.13 13.62
CA ALA A 577 18.44 -1.76 14.53
C ALA A 577 19.21 -0.77 15.42
N ARG A 578 19.65 0.37 14.89
CA ARG A 578 20.37 1.39 15.70
C ARG A 578 19.56 1.89 16.90
N ILE A 579 18.22 1.97 16.77
CA ILE A 579 17.33 2.45 17.82
C ILE A 579 17.18 1.38 18.92
N GLN A 580 16.99 0.11 18.57
CA GLN A 580 16.85 -0.93 19.59
C GLN A 580 18.21 -1.25 20.25
N LEU A 581 19.34 -1.00 19.57
CA LEU A 581 20.66 -1.07 20.22
C LEU A 581 20.79 -0.03 21.35
N ALA A 582 20.30 1.19 21.13
CA ALA A 582 20.26 2.21 22.17
C ALA A 582 19.36 1.79 23.34
N ASP A 583 18.20 1.17 23.09
CA ASP A 583 17.36 0.59 24.17
C ASP A 583 18.12 -0.45 25.00
N TYR A 584 18.86 -1.36 24.35
CA TYR A 584 19.64 -2.39 25.04
C TYR A 584 20.81 -1.79 25.84
N LEU A 585 21.48 -0.76 25.30
CA LEU A 585 22.52 -0.03 26.02
C LEU A 585 21.96 0.70 27.26
N MET A 586 20.79 1.33 27.14
CA MET A 586 20.12 1.98 28.28
C MET A 586 19.69 0.98 29.36
N LEU A 587 19.22 -0.22 28.97
CA LEU A 587 18.91 -1.30 29.91
C LEU A 587 20.15 -1.87 30.60
N LEU A 588 21.26 -2.01 29.86
CA LEU A 588 22.56 -2.44 30.37
C LEU A 588 23.11 -1.44 31.40
N LEU A 589 23.08 -0.14 31.08
CA LEU A 589 23.45 0.95 31.99
C LEU A 589 22.56 0.98 33.24
N ALA A 590 21.24 0.86 33.08
CA ALA A 590 20.31 0.80 34.21
C ALA A 590 20.54 -0.43 35.11
N GLY A 591 20.88 -1.58 34.53
CA GLY A 591 21.28 -2.79 35.28
C GLY A 591 22.56 -2.59 36.07
N ALA A 592 23.56 -1.91 35.49
CA ALA A 592 24.81 -1.58 36.16
C ALA A 592 24.60 -0.57 37.30
N CYS A 593 23.90 0.55 37.05
CA CYS A 593 23.64 1.57 38.07
C CYS A 593 22.80 1.04 39.24
N LEU A 594 21.74 0.26 38.96
CA LEU A 594 20.94 -0.33 40.04
C LEU A 594 21.68 -1.47 40.74
N GLY A 595 22.51 -2.24 40.03
CA GLY A 595 23.33 -3.29 40.62
C GLY A 595 24.40 -2.77 41.60
N THR A 596 24.94 -1.56 41.38
CA THR A 596 25.90 -0.93 42.30
C THR A 596 25.24 -0.16 43.44
N LEU A 597 24.12 0.52 43.17
CA LEU A 597 23.39 1.32 44.18
C LEU A 597 22.57 0.45 45.14
N ALA A 598 21.80 -0.50 44.60
CA ALA A 598 20.86 -1.30 45.37
C ALA A 598 21.50 -2.59 45.89
N LYS A 599 22.59 -2.48 46.66
CA LYS A 599 23.17 -3.63 47.38
C LYS A 599 22.06 -4.33 48.17
N VAL A 600 21.80 -5.60 47.84
CA VAL A 600 20.76 -6.40 48.49
C VAL A 600 21.22 -6.70 49.92
N ASN A 601 20.65 -5.98 50.88
CA ASN A 601 20.85 -6.28 52.30
C ASN A 601 20.08 -7.55 52.69
N ASP A 602 20.73 -8.43 53.44
CA ASP A 602 20.17 -9.71 53.90
C ASP A 602 18.95 -9.54 54.83
N GLU A 603 18.81 -8.38 55.50
CA GLU A 603 17.72 -8.11 56.46
C GLU A 603 16.36 -7.85 55.79
N THR A 604 16.34 -7.16 54.64
CA THR A 604 15.11 -6.78 53.93
C THR A 604 14.86 -7.62 52.68
N PHE A 605 15.63 -8.71 52.50
CA PHE A 605 15.61 -9.60 51.33
C PHE A 605 15.73 -8.88 49.98
N GLY A 606 16.28 -7.65 49.97
CA GLY A 606 16.42 -6.82 48.78
C GLY A 606 15.13 -6.17 48.27
N SER A 607 14.04 -6.12 49.05
CA SER A 607 12.74 -5.56 48.62
C SER A 607 12.86 -4.17 47.97
N LEU A 608 13.56 -3.24 48.62
CA LEU A 608 13.82 -1.88 48.13
C LEU A 608 14.73 -1.83 46.89
N GLY A 609 15.54 -2.86 46.65
CA GLY A 609 16.27 -3.00 45.38
C GLY A 609 15.32 -3.42 44.25
N TYR A 610 14.47 -4.41 44.51
CA TYR A 610 13.50 -4.93 43.55
C TYR A 610 12.38 -3.92 43.21
N THR A 611 12.00 -3.00 44.10
CA THR A 611 11.08 -1.90 43.74
C THR A 611 11.70 -0.99 42.67
N PHE A 612 12.98 -0.63 42.80
CA PHE A 612 13.67 0.16 41.78
C PHE A 612 13.88 -0.59 40.47
N THR A 613 14.13 -1.92 40.50
CA THR A 613 14.20 -2.72 39.26
C THR A 613 12.84 -2.74 38.55
N VAL A 614 11.74 -2.94 39.27
CA VAL A 614 10.37 -2.93 38.73
C VAL A 614 10.03 -1.58 38.07
N ILE A 615 10.39 -0.45 38.71
CA ILE A 615 10.17 0.90 38.16
C ILE A 615 11.01 1.12 36.90
N ALA A 616 12.33 0.92 36.97
CA ALA A 616 13.25 1.24 35.88
C ALA A 616 12.97 0.41 34.63
N ILE A 617 12.74 -0.90 34.79
CA ILE A 617 12.44 -1.80 33.67
C ILE A 617 11.06 -1.50 33.10
N SER A 618 10.06 -1.19 33.94
CA SER A 618 8.74 -0.76 33.48
C SER A 618 8.83 0.48 32.59
N LEU A 619 9.58 1.50 33.02
CA LEU A 619 9.72 2.77 32.31
C LEU A 619 10.46 2.59 30.98
N LEU A 620 11.64 1.97 31.00
CA LEU A 620 12.46 1.77 29.80
C LEU A 620 11.76 0.86 28.78
N CYS A 621 11.06 -0.20 29.24
CA CYS A 621 10.34 -1.09 28.34
C CYS A 621 9.08 -0.44 27.74
N LYS A 622 8.33 0.38 28.51
CA LYS A 622 7.15 1.09 27.97
C LYS A 622 7.52 2.08 26.88
N ILE A 623 8.51 2.96 27.11
CA ILE A 623 8.95 3.96 26.12
C ILE A 623 9.34 3.28 24.81
N ALA A 624 10.09 2.18 24.89
CA ALA A 624 10.49 1.41 23.72
C ALA A 624 9.31 0.74 22.98
N ALA A 625 8.35 0.17 23.71
CA ALA A 625 7.17 -0.50 23.15
C ALA A 625 6.11 0.47 22.59
N LEU A 626 6.08 1.70 23.09
CA LEU A 626 5.17 2.76 22.63
C LEU A 626 5.35 3.05 21.13
N ARG A 627 6.61 3.02 20.66
CA ARG A 627 6.99 3.23 19.25
C ARG A 627 6.45 2.16 18.31
N SER A 628 6.05 0.97 18.80
CA SER A 628 5.54 -0.13 17.98
C SER A 628 4.23 0.19 17.26
N PHE A 629 3.36 0.99 17.87
CA PHE A 629 2.03 1.31 17.33
C PHE A 629 1.80 2.81 17.10
N SER A 630 2.59 3.70 17.71
CA SER A 630 2.38 5.16 17.59
C SER A 630 2.69 5.71 16.19
N LEU A 631 3.71 5.20 15.50
CA LEU A 631 4.21 5.75 14.22
C LEU A 631 3.41 5.30 12.99
N ASP A 632 2.80 4.11 13.03
CA ASP A 632 2.17 3.45 11.88
C ASP A 632 0.65 3.67 11.79
N LYS A 633 0.05 4.51 12.65
CA LYS A 633 -1.43 4.61 12.76
C LYS A 633 -2.10 4.94 11.42
N LEU A 634 -1.59 5.93 10.70
CA LEU A 634 -2.16 6.37 9.41
C LEU A 634 -2.08 5.26 8.34
N GLN A 635 -0.96 4.55 8.28
CA GLN A 635 -0.75 3.42 7.37
C GLN A 635 -1.69 2.26 7.73
N TYR A 636 -1.85 1.94 9.01
CA TYR A 636 -2.81 0.93 9.47
C TYR A 636 -4.25 1.30 9.10
N TRP A 637 -4.68 2.56 9.34
CA TRP A 637 -6.04 3.00 8.98
C TRP A 637 -6.31 2.89 7.49
N ARG A 638 -5.34 3.25 6.65
CA ARG A 638 -5.41 3.04 5.19
C ARG A 638 -5.52 1.56 4.84
N GLU A 639 -4.63 0.72 5.36
CA GLU A 639 -4.59 -0.73 5.06
C GLU A 639 -5.90 -1.43 5.47
N SER A 640 -6.43 -1.09 6.65
CA SER A 640 -7.72 -1.57 7.15
C SER A 640 -8.90 -1.07 6.30
N ALA A 641 -8.89 0.21 5.87
CA ALA A 641 -9.86 0.76 4.94
C ALA A 641 -9.81 0.11 3.54
N SER A 642 -8.66 -0.43 3.12
CA SER A 642 -8.47 -1.18 1.87
C SER A 642 -8.75 -2.70 1.99
N GLY A 643 -9.20 -3.17 3.16
CA GLY A 643 -9.70 -4.54 3.35
C GLY A 643 -8.69 -5.55 3.89
N ILE A 644 -7.55 -5.08 4.41
CA ILE A 644 -6.52 -5.92 5.04
C ILE A 644 -6.91 -6.18 6.51
N SER A 645 -6.62 -7.36 7.03
CA SER A 645 -7.05 -7.79 8.38
C SER A 645 -6.28 -7.07 9.50
N SER A 646 -7.02 -6.35 10.35
CA SER A 646 -6.49 -5.73 11.58
C SER A 646 -5.90 -6.74 12.57
N LEU A 647 -6.51 -7.93 12.68
CA LEU A 647 -6.01 -8.99 13.58
C LEU A 647 -4.67 -9.55 13.10
N ALA A 648 -4.50 -9.73 11.78
CA ALA A 648 -3.22 -10.12 11.22
C ALA A 648 -2.12 -9.05 11.44
N HIS A 649 -2.49 -7.76 11.38
CA HIS A 649 -1.58 -6.65 11.69
C HIS A 649 -1.15 -6.68 13.16
N PHE A 650 -2.10 -6.70 14.11
CA PHE A 650 -1.81 -6.68 15.54
C PHE A 650 -0.94 -7.86 15.99
N LEU A 651 -1.35 -9.09 15.68
CA LEU A 651 -0.60 -10.29 16.04
C LEU A 651 0.81 -10.32 15.45
N SER A 652 1.01 -9.78 14.24
CA SER A 652 2.35 -9.74 13.62
C SER A 652 3.34 -8.81 14.32
N LYS A 653 2.84 -7.72 14.92
CA LYS A 653 3.65 -6.80 15.72
C LYS A 653 3.94 -7.39 17.09
N ASP A 654 2.90 -7.91 17.75
CA ASP A 654 3.03 -8.52 19.08
C ASP A 654 4.01 -9.70 19.08
N THR A 655 3.91 -10.61 18.10
CA THR A 655 4.85 -11.74 17.98
C THR A 655 6.30 -11.34 17.66
N LEU A 656 6.53 -10.18 17.05
CA LEU A 656 7.89 -9.68 16.82
C LEU A 656 8.44 -8.91 18.03
N ASP A 657 7.58 -8.21 18.76
CA ASP A 657 7.93 -7.56 20.02
C ASP A 657 8.11 -8.58 21.16
N LEU A 658 7.53 -9.78 21.05
CA LEU A 658 7.76 -10.89 21.98
C LEU A 658 9.24 -11.32 22.02
N PHE A 659 9.95 -11.32 20.88
CA PHE A 659 11.40 -11.57 20.88
C PHE A 659 12.15 -10.52 21.71
N ASN A 660 11.80 -9.24 21.55
CA ASN A 660 12.37 -8.16 22.35
C ASN A 660 11.96 -8.25 23.83
N THR A 661 10.77 -8.79 24.12
CA THR A 661 10.27 -9.05 25.49
C THR A 661 11.05 -10.15 26.20
N ILE A 662 11.60 -11.12 25.45
CA ILE A 662 12.47 -12.20 25.95
C ILE A 662 13.92 -11.70 26.14
N ILE A 663 14.42 -10.85 25.23
CA ILE A 663 15.81 -10.36 25.25
C ILE A 663 16.04 -9.25 26.29
N LYS A 664 15.10 -8.30 26.47
CA LYS A 664 15.28 -7.16 27.37
C LYS A 664 15.54 -7.55 28.84
N PRO A 665 14.76 -8.48 29.45
CA PRO A 665 15.09 -9.07 30.75
C PRO A 665 16.49 -9.64 30.84
N LEU A 666 16.95 -10.37 29.81
CA LEU A 666 18.27 -11.02 29.80
C LEU A 666 19.41 -9.99 29.86
N VAL A 667 19.29 -8.90 29.08
CA VAL A 667 20.29 -7.81 29.03
C VAL A 667 20.34 -6.99 30.32
N TYR A 668 19.19 -6.79 30.97
CA TYR A 668 19.16 -6.12 32.28
C TYR A 668 19.76 -7.01 33.38
N LEU A 669 19.30 -8.27 33.44
CA LEU A 669 19.63 -9.18 34.53
C LEU A 669 21.12 -9.58 34.52
N SER A 670 21.75 -9.62 33.34
CA SER A 670 23.19 -9.91 33.21
C SER A 670 24.07 -8.88 33.92
N MET A 671 23.77 -7.58 33.80
CA MET A 671 24.51 -6.54 34.53
C MET A 671 24.09 -6.44 35.99
N PHE A 672 22.80 -6.62 36.30
CA PHE A 672 22.33 -6.56 37.69
C PHE A 672 22.98 -7.65 38.56
N TYR A 673 23.05 -8.90 38.07
CA TYR A 673 23.72 -10.00 38.78
C TYR A 673 25.23 -9.80 38.90
N PHE A 674 25.87 -9.20 37.89
CA PHE A 674 27.32 -8.96 37.89
C PHE A 674 27.76 -8.05 39.05
N PHE A 675 26.95 -7.03 39.40
CA PHE A 675 27.28 -6.09 40.48
C PHE A 675 26.66 -6.45 41.85
N ASN A 676 25.48 -7.08 41.87
CA ASN A 676 24.70 -7.25 43.10
C ASN A 676 24.74 -8.69 43.67
N ASN A 677 25.06 -9.68 42.83
CA ASN A 677 25.13 -11.11 43.18
C ASN A 677 24.05 -11.62 44.19
N PRO A 678 22.74 -11.45 43.90
CA PRO A 678 21.68 -11.85 44.82
C PRO A 678 21.58 -13.38 44.97
N ARG A 679 21.08 -13.86 46.12
CA ARG A 679 20.98 -15.30 46.43
C ARG A 679 19.89 -16.05 45.62
N SER A 680 18.88 -15.34 45.12
CA SER A 680 17.89 -15.83 44.15
C SER A 680 18.53 -16.40 42.89
N SER A 681 17.99 -17.48 42.32
CA SER A 681 18.53 -18.02 41.07
C SER A 681 18.27 -17.06 39.89
N PHE A 682 19.18 -17.06 38.92
CA PHE A 682 19.03 -16.24 37.70
C PHE A 682 17.75 -16.60 36.92
N THR A 683 17.36 -17.88 36.91
CA THR A 683 16.18 -18.36 36.20
C THR A 683 14.88 -17.85 36.81
N ASP A 684 14.79 -17.80 38.14
CA ASP A 684 13.55 -17.44 38.83
C ASP A 684 13.27 -15.93 38.63
N ASN A 685 14.29 -15.09 38.83
CA ASN A 685 14.23 -13.66 38.54
C ASN A 685 14.03 -13.35 37.04
N TYR A 686 14.58 -14.17 36.14
CA TYR A 686 14.35 -14.02 34.69
C TYR A 686 12.89 -14.29 34.32
N VAL A 687 12.26 -15.32 34.88
CA VAL A 687 10.84 -15.65 34.64
C VAL A 687 9.92 -14.53 35.14
N VAL A 688 10.16 -14.00 36.35
CA VAL A 688 9.40 -12.86 36.89
C VAL A 688 9.57 -11.63 35.99
N LEU A 689 10.80 -11.32 35.54
CA LEU A 689 11.06 -10.20 34.63
C LEU A 689 10.38 -10.34 33.26
N VAL A 690 10.39 -11.53 32.66
CA VAL A 690 9.70 -11.77 31.37
C VAL A 690 8.19 -11.54 31.53
N CYS A 691 7.58 -12.01 32.63
CA CYS A 691 6.16 -11.79 32.90
C CYS A 691 5.85 -10.30 33.14
N LEU A 692 6.71 -9.60 33.90
CA LEU A 692 6.62 -8.15 34.10
C LEU A 692 6.70 -7.38 32.77
N VAL A 693 7.73 -7.62 31.95
CA VAL A 693 7.89 -6.93 30.65
C VAL A 693 6.74 -7.28 29.70
N TYR A 694 6.23 -8.51 29.72
CA TYR A 694 5.04 -8.89 28.97
C TYR A 694 3.79 -8.08 29.40
N CYS A 695 3.54 -7.92 30.69
CA CYS A 695 2.46 -7.06 31.20
C CYS A 695 2.65 -5.58 30.78
N VAL A 696 3.85 -5.06 31.02
CA VAL A 696 4.28 -3.68 30.78
C VAL A 696 4.16 -3.28 29.29
N THR A 697 4.53 -4.17 28.37
CA THR A 697 4.40 -3.96 26.91
C THR A 697 2.94 -3.92 26.45
N GLY A 698 2.07 -4.78 26.99
CA GLY A 698 0.63 -4.79 26.68
C GLY A 698 -0.06 -3.47 27.03
N MET A 699 0.23 -2.92 28.22
CA MET A 699 -0.24 -1.59 28.61
C MET A 699 0.32 -0.47 27.71
N ALA A 700 1.58 -0.56 27.30
CA ALA A 700 2.18 0.42 26.40
C ALA A 700 1.46 0.47 25.05
N TYR A 701 0.98 -0.66 24.53
CA TYR A 701 0.19 -0.70 23.29
C TYR A 701 -1.16 0.00 23.45
N ALA A 702 -1.88 -0.23 24.55
CA ALA A 702 -3.15 0.43 24.82
C ALA A 702 -2.98 1.97 24.85
N LEU A 703 -1.96 2.47 25.56
CA LEU A 703 -1.62 3.90 25.60
C LEU A 703 -1.20 4.43 24.22
N ALA A 704 -0.32 3.72 23.50
CA ALA A 704 0.17 4.11 22.19
C ALA A 704 -0.94 4.21 21.13
N ILE A 705 -1.96 3.36 21.22
CA ILE A 705 -3.09 3.33 20.30
C ILE A 705 -4.10 4.43 20.65
N TYR A 706 -4.47 4.58 21.93
CA TYR A 706 -5.48 5.54 22.38
C TYR A 706 -5.02 7.01 22.31
N LEU A 707 -3.77 7.28 22.73
CA LEU A 707 -3.23 8.65 22.85
C LEU A 707 -2.34 9.03 21.66
N GLN A 708 -2.14 10.34 21.46
CA GLN A 708 -1.11 10.87 20.56
C GLN A 708 0.30 10.61 21.15
N PRO A 709 1.39 10.62 20.34
CA PRO A 709 2.71 10.16 20.80
C PRO A 709 3.24 10.88 22.05
N ALA A 710 3.14 12.20 22.12
CA ALA A 710 3.63 13.00 23.25
C ALA A 710 2.89 12.69 24.58
N PRO A 711 1.55 12.80 24.69
CA PRO A 711 0.85 12.44 25.92
C PRO A 711 0.98 10.95 26.24
N ALA A 712 1.03 10.06 25.25
CA ALA A 712 1.26 8.63 25.48
C ALA A 712 2.61 8.38 26.17
N GLN A 713 3.66 9.10 25.76
CA GLN A 713 5.00 8.99 26.36
C GLN A 713 5.03 9.50 27.81
N LEU A 714 4.34 10.60 28.13
CA LEU A 714 4.20 11.11 29.50
C LEU A 714 3.48 10.10 30.41
N TRP A 715 2.33 9.56 29.97
CA TRP A 715 1.61 8.51 30.71
C TRP A 715 2.44 7.23 30.86
N SER A 716 3.32 6.91 29.90
CA SER A 716 4.19 5.74 29.97
C SER A 716 5.25 5.83 31.09
N VAL A 717 5.64 7.05 31.47
CA VAL A 717 6.59 7.36 32.56
C VAL A 717 5.88 7.48 33.91
N LEU A 718 4.75 8.20 33.95
CA LEU A 718 4.00 8.44 35.19
C LEU A 718 3.38 7.16 35.78
N LEU A 719 2.77 6.33 34.92
CA LEU A 719 1.97 5.19 35.35
C LEU A 719 2.77 4.10 36.11
N PRO A 720 4.00 3.71 35.71
CA PRO A 720 4.86 2.86 36.54
C PRO A 720 5.12 3.40 37.95
N VAL A 721 5.45 4.69 38.07
CA VAL A 721 5.85 5.30 39.34
C VAL A 721 4.66 5.35 40.29
N VAL A 722 3.52 5.89 39.82
CA VAL A 722 2.28 5.98 40.62
C VAL A 722 1.78 4.60 41.05
N LEU A 723 1.77 3.60 40.17
CA LEU A 723 1.32 2.25 40.54
C LEU A 723 2.29 1.52 41.48
N THR A 724 3.57 1.88 41.50
CA THR A 724 4.53 1.29 42.46
C THR A 724 4.42 1.97 43.83
N LEU A 725 4.17 3.28 43.88
CA LEU A 725 3.84 3.99 45.11
C LEU A 725 2.56 3.43 45.76
N ILE A 726 1.48 3.24 44.98
CA ILE A 726 0.23 2.62 45.45
C ILE A 726 0.43 1.18 45.92
N ALA A 727 1.36 0.43 45.29
CA ALA A 727 1.66 -0.95 45.69
C ALA A 727 2.43 -1.05 47.03
N ASN A 728 3.17 0.00 47.41
CA ASN A 728 4.02 0.03 48.60
C ASN A 728 3.43 0.86 49.76
N GLN A 729 2.26 1.48 49.60
CA GLN A 729 1.63 2.28 50.65
C GLN A 729 0.89 1.39 51.65
N ASP A 730 0.92 1.79 52.93
CA ASP A 730 0.27 1.06 54.02
C ASP A 730 -1.24 0.89 53.79
N LYS A 731 -1.74 -0.30 54.15
CA LYS A 731 -3.02 -0.86 53.67
C LYS A 731 -4.23 -0.43 54.51
N ASP A 732 -4.18 0.75 55.11
CA ASP A 732 -5.14 1.23 56.12
C ASP A 732 -6.54 1.51 55.56
N SER A 733 -6.65 1.82 54.27
CA SER A 733 -7.95 2.01 53.61
C SER A 733 -8.36 0.82 52.73
N PRO A 734 -9.65 0.42 52.77
CA PRO A 734 -10.13 -0.70 51.95
C PRO A 734 -10.01 -0.41 50.44
N ILE A 735 -10.11 0.85 50.03
CA ILE A 735 -9.98 1.29 48.63
C ILE A 735 -8.55 1.03 48.12
N VAL A 736 -7.52 1.42 48.87
CA VAL A 736 -6.11 1.14 48.52
C VAL A 736 -5.86 -0.37 48.51
N LYS A 737 -6.43 -1.12 49.45
CA LYS A 737 -6.33 -2.60 49.49
C LYS A 737 -6.97 -3.27 48.26
N TYR A 738 -8.04 -2.71 47.69
CA TYR A 738 -8.61 -3.16 46.42
C TYR A 738 -7.79 -2.73 45.20
N LEU A 739 -7.36 -1.46 45.13
CA LEU A 739 -6.50 -0.96 44.05
C LEU A 739 -5.19 -1.76 43.94
N GLY A 740 -4.52 -2.01 45.08
CA GLY A 740 -3.25 -2.73 45.14
C GLY A 740 -3.31 -4.15 44.57
N LYS A 741 -4.46 -4.83 44.62
CA LYS A 741 -4.67 -6.13 43.96
C LYS A 741 -4.68 -6.03 42.42
N PHE A 742 -5.05 -4.87 41.88
CA PHE A 742 -5.06 -4.57 40.44
C PHE A 742 -3.71 -3.98 39.95
N CYS A 743 -2.80 -3.65 40.86
CA CYS A 743 -1.49 -3.08 40.54
C CYS A 743 -0.47 -4.17 40.16
N TYR A 744 -0.08 -4.24 38.88
CA TYR A 744 0.97 -5.15 38.40
C TYR A 744 2.33 -5.03 39.14
N PRO A 745 2.78 -3.85 39.67
CA PRO A 745 4.04 -3.79 40.41
C PRO A 745 4.04 -4.62 41.69
N LYS A 746 2.88 -4.76 42.37
CA LYS A 746 2.75 -5.59 43.59
C LYS A 746 3.12 -7.05 43.28
N TRP A 747 2.44 -7.66 42.31
CA TRP A 747 2.65 -9.05 41.92
C TRP A 747 4.07 -9.32 41.41
N ALA A 748 4.71 -8.33 40.77
CA ALA A 748 6.11 -8.44 40.36
C ALA A 748 7.08 -8.37 41.54
N LEU A 749 6.88 -7.43 42.47
CA LEU A 749 7.70 -7.28 43.68
C LEU A 749 7.61 -8.52 44.58
N GLU A 750 6.40 -8.98 44.84
CA GLU A 750 6.09 -10.21 45.58
C GLU A 750 6.80 -11.42 44.96
N GLY A 751 6.73 -11.58 43.64
CA GLY A 751 7.46 -12.63 42.90
C GLY A 751 8.99 -12.57 43.06
N PHE A 752 9.61 -11.38 43.08
CA PHE A 752 11.05 -11.23 43.32
C PHE A 752 11.44 -11.53 44.78
N VAL A 753 10.66 -11.02 45.73
CA VAL A 753 10.94 -11.21 47.17
C VAL A 753 10.79 -12.68 47.53
N ILE A 754 9.76 -13.39 47.05
CA ILE A 754 9.58 -14.83 47.26
C ILE A 754 10.73 -15.63 46.64
N ALA A 755 11.11 -15.35 45.38
CA ALA A 755 12.21 -16.04 44.69
C ALA A 755 13.59 -15.86 45.37
N ASN A 756 13.79 -14.75 46.08
CA ASN A 756 14.97 -14.55 46.92
C ASN A 756 14.82 -15.23 48.28
N ALA A 757 13.67 -15.08 48.94
CA ALA A 757 13.38 -15.59 50.28
C ALA A 757 13.42 -17.13 50.37
N GLU A 758 12.96 -17.87 49.36
CA GLU A 758 12.99 -19.34 49.34
C GLU A 758 14.40 -19.90 49.57
N ARG A 759 15.43 -19.20 49.09
CA ARG A 759 16.84 -19.61 49.22
C ARG A 759 17.44 -19.36 50.61
N TYR A 760 16.75 -18.64 51.49
CA TYR A 760 17.17 -18.45 52.88
C TYR A 760 16.61 -19.57 53.76
N SER A 761 17.51 -20.30 54.40
CA SER A 761 17.21 -21.42 55.30
C SER A 761 18.10 -21.35 56.56
N GLY A 762 17.80 -22.18 57.56
CA GLY A 762 18.52 -22.18 58.83
C GLY A 762 18.23 -20.93 59.67
N VAL A 763 19.29 -20.26 60.17
CA VAL A 763 19.18 -19.12 61.11
C VAL A 763 18.32 -17.97 60.57
N TRP A 764 18.31 -17.75 59.25
CA TRP A 764 17.53 -16.70 58.59
C TRP A 764 16.03 -17.02 58.46
N LEU A 765 15.56 -18.19 58.90
CA LEU A 765 14.16 -18.61 58.81
C LEU A 765 13.21 -17.67 59.57
N ILE A 766 13.62 -17.21 60.76
CA ILE A 766 12.80 -16.31 61.59
C ILE A 766 12.68 -14.95 60.89
N THR A 767 13.81 -14.34 60.51
CA THR A 767 13.86 -13.08 59.74
C THR A 767 13.04 -13.15 58.45
N ARG A 768 13.08 -14.29 57.76
CA ARG A 768 12.29 -14.55 56.55
C ARG A 768 10.79 -14.53 56.84
N CYS A 769 10.33 -15.25 57.86
CA CYS A 769 8.92 -15.27 58.24
C CYS A 769 8.45 -13.90 58.72
N THR A 770 9.25 -13.17 59.51
CA THR A 770 8.93 -11.80 59.95
C THR A 770 8.78 -10.85 58.76
N SER A 771 9.76 -10.79 57.86
CA SER A 771 9.72 -9.86 56.72
C SER A 771 8.62 -10.19 55.70
N LEU A 772 8.32 -11.48 55.49
CA LEU A 772 7.18 -11.89 54.66
C LEU A 772 5.84 -11.53 55.31
N MET A 773 5.72 -11.65 56.63
CA MET A 773 4.52 -11.28 57.39
C MET A 773 4.28 -9.76 57.39
N GLU A 774 5.33 -8.95 57.56
CA GLU A 774 5.25 -7.48 57.47
C GLU A 774 4.75 -7.01 56.10
N ASN A 775 5.26 -7.59 55.02
CA ASN A 775 4.82 -7.25 53.66
C ASN A 775 3.47 -7.90 53.30
N GLY A 776 3.09 -8.98 54.00
CA GLY A 776 1.91 -9.80 53.73
C GLY A 776 2.03 -10.59 52.41
N TYR A 777 3.13 -11.33 52.26
CA TYR A 777 3.44 -12.17 51.10
C TYR A 777 3.54 -13.65 51.49
N ASP A 778 2.88 -14.54 50.75
CA ASP A 778 2.90 -15.98 50.99
C ASP A 778 3.86 -16.73 50.05
N LEU A 779 4.69 -17.63 50.61
CA LEU A 779 5.68 -18.41 49.84
C LEU A 779 5.07 -19.28 48.74
N HIS A 780 3.82 -19.73 48.92
CA HIS A 780 3.12 -20.58 47.95
C HIS A 780 2.56 -19.82 46.75
N ASP A 781 2.46 -18.48 46.82
CA ASP A 781 1.82 -17.65 45.80
C ASP A 781 2.75 -17.29 44.62
N TRP A 782 3.98 -17.80 44.56
CA TRP A 782 4.91 -17.50 43.46
C TRP A 782 4.33 -17.80 42.07
N HIS A 783 3.68 -18.96 41.91
CA HIS A 783 2.99 -19.32 40.67
C HIS A 783 1.77 -18.42 40.39
N LEU A 784 1.05 -18.01 41.44
CA LEU A 784 -0.11 -17.13 41.34
C LEU A 784 0.32 -15.73 40.86
N CYS A 785 1.43 -15.19 41.39
CA CYS A 785 2.04 -13.93 40.95
C CYS A 785 2.34 -13.93 39.44
N LEU A 786 2.99 -15.00 38.95
CA LEU A 786 3.31 -15.16 37.53
C LEU A 786 2.04 -15.24 36.66
N MET A 787 1.05 -16.04 37.07
CA MET A 787 -0.22 -16.18 36.35
C MET A 787 -0.99 -14.86 36.28
N MET A 788 -1.01 -14.08 37.37
CA MET A 788 -1.64 -12.76 37.40
C MET A 788 -0.93 -11.77 36.46
N LEU A 789 0.40 -11.74 36.43
CA LEU A 789 1.16 -10.89 35.50
C LEU A 789 0.89 -11.25 34.02
N ILE A 790 0.84 -12.54 33.69
CA ILE A 790 0.49 -13.01 32.35
C ILE A 790 -0.96 -12.62 31.99
N LEU A 791 -1.90 -12.79 32.92
CA LEU A 791 -3.30 -12.42 32.74
C LEU A 791 -3.49 -10.92 32.48
N PHE A 792 -2.83 -10.04 33.25
CA PHE A 792 -2.82 -8.60 32.97
C PHE A 792 -2.17 -8.26 31.62
N GLY A 793 -1.13 -9.00 31.22
CA GLY A 793 -0.50 -8.85 29.89
C GLY A 793 -1.37 -9.29 28.71
N LEU A 794 -2.23 -10.29 28.90
CA LEU A 794 -3.22 -10.73 27.92
C LEU A 794 -4.41 -9.75 27.87
N LEU A 795 -4.95 -9.35 29.03
CA LEU A 795 -6.07 -8.43 29.14
C LEU A 795 -5.73 -7.06 28.53
N SER A 796 -4.56 -6.51 28.84
CA SER A 796 -4.10 -5.24 28.26
C SER A 796 -3.90 -5.31 26.74
N ARG A 797 -3.48 -6.46 26.19
CA ARG A 797 -3.44 -6.70 24.73
C ARG A 797 -4.82 -6.80 24.11
N ALA A 798 -5.77 -7.48 24.75
CA ALA A 798 -7.15 -7.55 24.28
C ALA A 798 -7.80 -6.16 24.26
N ILE A 799 -7.57 -5.35 25.29
CA ILE A 799 -7.97 -3.94 25.35
C ILE A 799 -7.29 -3.15 24.23
N ALA A 800 -5.97 -3.26 24.05
CA ALA A 800 -5.24 -2.59 22.98
C ALA A 800 -5.79 -2.93 21.57
N PHE A 801 -6.10 -4.20 21.32
CA PHE A 801 -6.73 -4.64 20.07
C PHE A 801 -8.14 -4.08 19.88
N PHE A 802 -8.96 -4.07 20.93
CA PHE A 802 -10.30 -3.46 20.90
C PHE A 802 -10.22 -1.95 20.60
N LEU A 803 -9.36 -1.22 21.30
CA LEU A 803 -9.09 0.20 21.07
C LEU A 803 -8.64 0.48 19.61
N MET A 804 -7.85 -0.43 19.02
CA MET A 804 -7.38 -0.34 17.62
C MET A 804 -8.50 -0.54 16.57
N ILE A 805 -9.64 -1.11 16.96
CA ILE A 805 -10.82 -1.27 16.10
C ILE A 805 -11.81 -0.12 16.30
N THR A 806 -11.98 0.34 17.54
CA THR A 806 -12.99 1.34 17.91
C THR A 806 -12.51 2.78 17.74
N PHE A 807 -11.30 3.14 18.21
CA PHE A 807 -10.85 4.53 18.28
C PHE A 807 -10.04 4.97 17.05
N LYS A 808 -10.76 5.38 16.00
CA LYS A 808 -10.21 6.10 14.83
C LYS A 808 -9.94 7.59 15.11
N LYS A 809 -9.15 7.89 16.16
CA LYS A 809 -8.66 9.26 16.38
C LYS A 809 -7.50 9.53 15.42
N LYS A 810 -7.60 10.62 14.63
CA LYS A 810 -6.50 11.12 13.78
C LYS A 810 -5.36 11.67 14.64
#